data_AF-A0A259TU81-F1
#
_entry.id   AF-A0A259TU81-F1
#
_cell.length_a   1.000
_cell.length_b   1.000
_cell.length_c   1.000
_cell.angle_alpha   90.00
_cell.angle_beta   90.00
_cell.angle_gamma   90.00
#
_symmetry.space_group_name_H-M   'P 1'
#
loop_
_entity.id
_entity.type
_entity.pdbx_description
1 polymer ?
#
loop_
_entity_poly.entity_id
_entity_poly.type
_entity_poly.pdbx_seq_one_letter_code
_entity_poly.pdbx_strand_id
1 'polypeptide(L)'
;MIRPLALAALALLAVPGRGQTAGTALAPDVRAALAEEMTFSLQSEVLDAWYPRAVDREAGGFLSRFDYAWNPVGDQQKMIVTQSRHVWTTAQAAMWTDDEAYREMALHGVAFLRDEMWDAENGGFYWLVQRDGTPIPEADGRLVKQAYGNAFAIYGLAAAHAATGHPEPLAMAQEAFRWLDAHAHDAEHGGYFNYLTREGEPLRQGLGRTPPKDQNSSIHILEAFTELYHVWPDATLRQRIDEMLTLIRDTITVEPGTLTLFSLADWTPVSYRDSTEDVREANRYYDHVSFGHDVETAFLMLEAAEAIGLDSGPTLLAGKKMVDHSLRTGWDAANAGFVEAGYYFADGEPLSVTDPTKNWWAQAEGLNTLLLMGDHFPDDPMRYHDRFLQIWGTIQAYLVDHEHGGWYMGTLDRQPGLRRADKGGIWKGPYHNARALMNVARRLQSVPAADPRVQIMGRHLAHPDGSVSFAASGVTFVVRFRGTRLAAHIEDEFRYGTEHNWFTVVVDGGEPVRFQTRPGQRETVLAEGLASGEHTLWLSKATEGQNGHNRLVSFSGAELLPAEPLPARRIEFIGDSITSGFGADSEPIACGAGTWYDATHAWIAYGPRLARRLDAQWMLSSVSGMGLHRNWNTLAPVMPDVYDGVYMEYATDNPPWDSTLYRPDLVVVALGTNDFSAGDGETTREALDGAAFVADYARFLARLRERYPDAPVLLLNSPVFEGAQKAQLAGYLREVAARRAASGDPAVSVFTYDGRYVAGCDGHPGGAEHVRMADELEPVVREITGW
;
A
#
# COMPACT_ATOMS: atom_id res chain seq x y z
N MET A 1 7.67 -33.93 14.73
CA MET A 1 9.08 -33.90 14.28
C MET A 1 9.36 -32.43 13.98
N ILE A 2 9.95 -31.69 14.94
CA ILE A 2 10.18 -30.24 14.81
C ILE A 2 11.11 -30.04 13.60
N ARG A 3 10.70 -29.27 12.58
CA ARG A 3 11.53 -29.03 11.39
C ARG A 3 12.83 -28.30 11.80
N PRO A 4 13.98 -28.58 11.17
CA PRO A 4 15.30 -28.23 11.73
C PRO A 4 15.71 -26.76 11.54
N LEU A 5 14.93 -25.93 10.84
CA LEU A 5 15.35 -24.59 10.43
C LEU A 5 15.20 -23.52 11.54
N ALA A 6 14.19 -23.62 12.39
CA ALA A 6 14.08 -22.77 13.60
C ALA A 6 15.33 -22.90 14.50
N LEU A 7 15.92 -24.09 14.58
CA LEU A 7 17.19 -24.33 15.27
C LEU A 7 18.42 -23.82 14.50
N ALA A 8 18.37 -23.75 13.17
CA ALA A 8 19.46 -23.21 12.35
C ALA A 8 19.53 -21.68 12.40
N ALA A 9 18.39 -20.98 12.43
CA ALA A 9 18.31 -19.53 12.63
C ALA A 9 18.74 -19.13 14.06
N LEU A 10 18.34 -19.92 15.07
CA LEU A 10 18.85 -19.78 16.44
C LEU A 10 20.35 -20.12 16.57
N ALA A 11 20.87 -21.05 15.76
CA ALA A 11 22.31 -21.39 15.76
C ALA A 11 23.20 -20.29 15.15
N LEU A 12 22.67 -19.46 14.24
CA LEU A 12 23.37 -18.27 13.73
C LEU A 12 23.50 -17.15 14.78
N LEU A 13 22.64 -17.13 15.79
CA LEU A 13 22.66 -16.18 16.91
C LEU A 13 23.50 -16.66 18.11
N ALA A 14 23.94 -17.94 18.13
CA ALA A 14 24.59 -18.56 19.27
C ALA A 14 26.13 -18.64 19.21
N VAL A 15 26.79 -18.00 18.23
CA VAL A 15 28.27 -17.97 18.14
C VAL A 15 28.81 -16.61 18.62
N PRO A 16 29.22 -16.47 19.88
CA PRO A 16 29.94 -15.28 20.33
C PRO A 16 31.37 -15.33 19.75
N GLY A 17 31.71 -14.39 18.86
CA GLY A 17 33.11 -14.18 18.47
C GLY A 17 33.42 -13.97 16.98
N ARG A 18 32.43 -13.97 16.08
CA ARG A 18 32.59 -13.30 14.79
C ARG A 18 31.92 -11.94 14.91
N GLY A 19 32.68 -10.86 14.79
CA GLY A 19 32.12 -9.52 14.76
C GLY A 19 31.07 -9.43 13.66
N GLN A 20 29.80 -9.55 14.05
CA GLN A 20 28.69 -9.12 13.23
C GLN A 20 28.63 -7.60 13.41
N THR A 21 28.92 -6.92 12.30
CA THR A 21 28.58 -5.52 12.07
C THR A 21 27.08 -5.30 12.34
N ALA A 22 26.69 -4.04 12.58
CA ALA A 22 25.33 -3.58 12.94
C ALA A 22 24.19 -4.35 12.25
N GLY A 23 23.03 -4.44 12.93
CA GLY A 23 21.83 -5.13 12.44
C GLY A 23 21.57 -4.81 10.98
N THR A 24 21.58 -5.84 10.14
CA THR A 24 21.43 -5.72 8.68
C THR A 24 20.08 -6.31 8.29
N ALA A 25 19.52 -5.83 7.17
CA ALA A 25 18.31 -6.39 6.58
C ALA A 25 18.41 -7.92 6.42
N LEU A 26 17.29 -8.62 6.59
CA LEU A 26 17.23 -10.07 6.40
C LEU A 26 17.66 -10.44 4.98
N ALA A 27 18.60 -11.37 4.87
CA ALA A 27 19.07 -11.86 3.57
C ALA A 27 17.92 -12.50 2.76
N PRO A 28 17.90 -12.37 1.42
CA PRO A 28 16.79 -12.88 0.60
C PRO A 28 16.47 -14.36 0.77
N ASP A 29 17.48 -15.21 0.95
CA ASP A 29 17.34 -16.65 1.21
C ASP A 29 16.72 -16.93 2.58
N VAL A 30 17.07 -16.14 3.59
CA VAL A 30 16.47 -16.19 4.93
C VAL A 30 15.00 -15.76 4.88
N ARG A 31 14.67 -14.67 4.16
CA ARG A 31 13.28 -14.22 3.99
C ARG A 31 12.43 -15.30 3.30
N ALA A 32 12.95 -15.91 2.23
CA ALA A 32 12.26 -16.99 1.53
C ALA A 32 11.99 -18.21 2.43
N ALA A 33 12.99 -18.68 3.19
CA ALA A 33 12.83 -19.80 4.11
C ALA A 33 11.79 -19.50 5.22
N LEU A 34 11.83 -18.30 5.79
CA LEU A 34 10.85 -17.87 6.79
C LEU A 34 9.45 -17.76 6.19
N ALA A 35 9.30 -17.27 4.96
CA ALA A 35 8.00 -17.22 4.29
C ALA A 35 7.39 -18.62 4.12
N GLU A 36 8.20 -19.62 3.74
CA GLU A 36 7.75 -21.01 3.66
C GLU A 36 7.32 -21.56 5.03
N GLU A 37 8.08 -21.26 6.10
CA GLU A 37 7.70 -21.66 7.46
C GLU A 37 6.39 -21.00 7.92
N MET A 38 6.21 -19.71 7.66
CA MET A 38 4.99 -18.97 8.02
C MET A 38 3.79 -19.48 7.24
N THR A 39 3.96 -19.77 5.95
CA THR A 39 2.92 -20.35 5.08
C THR A 39 2.52 -21.75 5.58
N PHE A 40 3.50 -22.57 5.97
CA PHE A 40 3.24 -23.88 6.55
C PHE A 40 2.48 -23.78 7.88
N SER A 41 2.94 -22.91 8.79
CA SER A 41 2.28 -22.70 10.09
C SER A 41 0.84 -22.19 9.90
N LEU A 42 0.63 -21.25 8.98
CA LEU A 42 -0.69 -20.75 8.64
C LEU A 42 -1.60 -21.89 8.17
N GLN A 43 -1.17 -22.67 7.18
CA GLN A 43 -2.00 -23.74 6.63
C GLN A 43 -2.24 -24.85 7.67
N SER A 44 -1.16 -25.48 8.14
CA SER A 44 -1.24 -26.73 8.91
C SER A 44 -1.56 -26.52 10.38
N GLU A 45 -1.13 -25.41 10.98
CA GLU A 45 -1.24 -25.19 12.43
C GLU A 45 -2.37 -24.24 12.78
N VAL A 46 -2.88 -23.45 11.83
CA VAL A 46 -4.01 -22.53 12.05
C VAL A 46 -5.23 -22.94 11.24
N LEU A 47 -5.16 -22.88 9.91
CA LEU A 47 -6.33 -23.06 9.06
C LEU A 47 -6.91 -24.48 9.12
N ASP A 48 -6.09 -25.52 8.96
CA ASP A 48 -6.50 -26.94 9.01
C ASP A 48 -7.00 -27.34 10.41
N ALA A 49 -6.52 -26.65 11.44
CA ALA A 49 -6.92 -26.88 12.82
C ALA A 49 -8.34 -26.33 13.10
N TRP A 50 -8.70 -25.20 12.49
CA TRP A 50 -10.02 -24.59 12.66
C TRP A 50 -11.04 -25.04 11.62
N TYR A 51 -10.69 -25.21 10.35
CA TYR A 51 -11.65 -25.41 9.27
C TYR A 51 -11.55 -26.82 8.65
N PRO A 52 -12.68 -27.46 8.32
CA PRO A 52 -14.07 -26.98 8.45
C PRO A 52 -14.68 -27.20 9.85
N ARG A 53 -13.89 -27.63 10.85
CA ARG A 53 -14.36 -28.03 12.19
C ARG A 53 -15.15 -26.96 12.94
N ALA A 54 -14.80 -25.70 12.76
CA ALA A 54 -15.46 -24.56 13.38
C ALA A 54 -16.82 -24.25 12.74
N VAL A 55 -17.11 -24.72 11.53
CA VAL A 55 -18.33 -24.38 10.81
C VAL A 55 -19.51 -25.12 11.44
N ASP A 56 -20.41 -24.38 12.08
CA ASP A 56 -21.62 -24.92 12.68
C ASP A 56 -22.70 -25.06 11.59
N ARG A 57 -22.72 -26.22 10.94
CA ARG A 57 -23.68 -26.52 9.87
C ARG A 57 -25.11 -26.79 10.38
N GLU A 58 -25.29 -26.99 11.69
CA GLU A 58 -26.59 -27.27 12.28
C GLU A 58 -27.32 -25.98 12.67
N ALA A 59 -26.63 -25.05 13.32
CA ALA A 59 -27.22 -23.81 13.84
C ALA A 59 -26.67 -22.53 13.17
N GLY A 60 -25.93 -22.66 12.06
CA GLY A 60 -25.34 -21.52 11.35
C GLY A 60 -24.13 -20.92 12.06
N GLY A 61 -23.35 -20.10 11.35
CA GLY A 61 -22.16 -19.45 11.93
C GLY A 61 -21.07 -20.45 12.35
N PHE A 62 -20.33 -20.12 13.40
CA PHE A 62 -19.15 -20.85 13.86
C PHE A 62 -19.23 -21.25 15.33
N LEU A 63 -18.70 -22.43 15.66
CA LEU A 63 -18.50 -22.89 17.03
C LEU A 63 -17.37 -22.09 17.68
N SER A 64 -17.59 -21.64 18.92
CA SER A 64 -16.67 -20.75 19.64
C SER A 64 -15.62 -21.51 20.44
N ARG A 65 -15.96 -22.66 21.04
CA ARG A 65 -15.13 -23.26 22.11
C ARG A 65 -14.73 -24.71 21.80
N PHE A 66 -13.43 -24.97 21.89
CA PHE A 66 -12.83 -26.28 21.67
C PHE A 66 -11.86 -26.63 22.79
N ASP A 67 -11.89 -27.88 23.25
CA ASP A 67 -10.87 -28.36 24.20
C ASP A 67 -9.49 -28.49 23.53
N TYR A 68 -8.47 -28.89 24.30
CA TYR A 68 -7.11 -29.05 23.79
C TYR A 68 -6.99 -30.08 22.65
N ALA A 69 -7.92 -31.02 22.54
CA ALA A 69 -7.98 -32.07 21.53
C ALA A 69 -8.96 -31.76 20.40
N TRP A 70 -9.42 -30.50 20.29
CA TRP A 70 -10.34 -30.02 19.27
C TRP A 70 -11.75 -30.63 19.31
N ASN A 71 -12.20 -31.11 20.47
CA ASN A 71 -13.61 -31.45 20.65
C ASN A 71 -14.41 -30.17 20.99
N PRO A 72 -15.58 -29.95 20.39
CA PRO A 72 -16.44 -28.84 20.79
C PRO A 72 -16.98 -29.07 22.20
N VAL A 73 -16.86 -28.07 23.07
CA VAL A 73 -17.26 -28.15 24.49
C VAL A 73 -17.97 -26.89 24.95
N GLY A 74 -18.69 -26.97 26.07
CA GLY A 74 -19.44 -25.82 26.62
C GLY A 74 -20.74 -25.54 25.87
N ASP A 75 -21.28 -24.34 26.09
CA ASP A 75 -22.59 -23.89 25.58
C ASP A 75 -22.58 -23.44 24.11
N GLN A 76 -21.41 -23.17 23.54
CA GLN A 76 -21.24 -22.65 22.18
C GLN A 76 -22.01 -21.34 21.96
N GLN A 77 -22.03 -20.46 22.96
CA GLN A 77 -22.48 -19.08 22.77
C GLN A 77 -21.65 -18.41 21.67
N LYS A 78 -22.29 -17.56 20.87
CA LYS A 78 -21.69 -16.91 19.70
C LYS A 78 -21.66 -15.41 19.93
N MET A 79 -20.44 -14.89 20.05
CA MET A 79 -20.17 -13.47 20.23
C MET A 79 -19.90 -12.83 18.88
N ILE A 80 -20.42 -11.61 18.67
CA ILE A 80 -20.30 -10.93 17.37
C ILE A 80 -18.84 -10.81 16.93
N VAL A 81 -17.95 -10.51 17.87
CA VAL A 81 -16.51 -10.37 17.62
C VAL A 81 -15.91 -11.66 17.05
N THR A 82 -16.12 -12.81 17.69
CA THR A 82 -15.53 -14.07 17.23
C THR A 82 -16.20 -14.60 15.96
N GLN A 83 -17.51 -14.41 15.80
CA GLN A 83 -18.20 -14.77 14.56
C GLN A 83 -17.66 -13.97 13.36
N SER A 84 -17.56 -12.66 13.49
CA SER A 84 -17.05 -11.80 12.43
C SER A 84 -15.56 -12.03 12.16
N ARG A 85 -14.76 -12.34 13.18
CA ARG A 85 -13.37 -12.79 13.03
C ARG A 85 -13.24 -14.08 12.24
N HIS A 86 -14.17 -15.02 12.38
CA HIS A 86 -14.21 -16.22 11.53
C HIS A 86 -14.59 -15.88 10.09
N VAL A 87 -15.59 -15.02 9.87
CA VAL A 87 -15.97 -14.52 8.53
C VAL A 87 -14.75 -13.94 7.84
N TRP A 88 -14.07 -13.00 8.51
CA TRP A 88 -12.84 -12.39 8.00
C TRP A 88 -11.78 -13.44 7.69
N THR A 89 -11.49 -14.35 8.63
CA THR A 89 -10.43 -15.35 8.44
C THR A 89 -10.71 -16.27 7.25
N THR A 90 -11.95 -16.71 7.07
CA THR A 90 -12.33 -17.53 5.91
C THR A 90 -12.27 -16.74 4.61
N ALA A 91 -12.64 -15.46 4.62
CA ALA A 91 -12.53 -14.61 3.43
C ALA A 91 -11.06 -14.42 3.02
N GLN A 92 -10.18 -14.13 3.98
CA GLN A 92 -8.75 -14.01 3.71
C GLN A 92 -8.12 -15.35 3.29
N ALA A 93 -8.53 -16.47 3.90
CA ALA A 93 -8.06 -17.79 3.51
C ALA A 93 -8.48 -18.14 2.09
N ALA A 94 -9.69 -17.76 1.65
CA ALA A 94 -10.13 -17.92 0.28
C ALA A 94 -9.23 -17.16 -0.70
N MET A 95 -8.89 -15.89 -0.40
CA MET A 95 -7.97 -15.13 -1.25
C MET A 95 -6.53 -15.65 -1.20
N TRP A 96 -6.10 -16.22 -0.07
CA TRP A 96 -4.76 -16.78 0.10
C TRP A 96 -4.55 -18.09 -0.67
N THR A 97 -5.56 -18.96 -0.64
CA THR A 97 -5.49 -20.33 -1.18
C THR A 97 -6.14 -20.47 -2.55
N ASP A 98 -6.97 -19.51 -2.95
CA ASP A 98 -7.91 -19.59 -4.07
C ASP A 98 -8.91 -20.76 -3.95
N ASP A 99 -9.21 -21.22 -2.73
CA ASP A 99 -10.14 -22.33 -2.48
C ASP A 99 -11.58 -21.85 -2.27
N GLU A 100 -12.47 -22.35 -3.12
CA GLU A 100 -13.91 -22.07 -3.08
C GLU A 100 -14.57 -22.49 -1.76
N ALA A 101 -14.07 -23.53 -1.10
CA ALA A 101 -14.63 -23.98 0.18
C ALA A 101 -14.54 -22.88 1.25
N TYR A 102 -13.47 -22.07 1.24
CA TYR A 102 -13.36 -20.94 2.17
C TYR A 102 -14.32 -19.79 1.81
N ARG A 103 -14.61 -19.56 0.51
CA ARG A 103 -15.63 -18.59 0.08
C ARG A 103 -17.00 -18.99 0.60
N GLU A 104 -17.37 -20.26 0.46
CA GLU A 104 -18.62 -20.79 1.00
C GLU A 104 -18.70 -20.64 2.53
N MET A 105 -17.60 -20.91 3.26
CA MET A 105 -17.56 -20.74 4.71
C MET A 105 -17.71 -19.27 5.13
N ALA A 106 -17.11 -18.33 4.39
CA ALA A 106 -17.28 -16.91 4.65
C ALA A 106 -18.74 -16.49 4.50
N LEU A 107 -19.41 -16.89 3.40
CA LEU A 107 -20.82 -16.61 3.15
C LEU A 107 -21.75 -17.29 4.19
N HIS A 108 -21.40 -18.48 4.65
CA HIS A 108 -22.12 -19.16 5.75
C HIS A 108 -22.09 -18.33 7.04
N GLY A 109 -20.94 -17.73 7.35
CA GLY A 109 -20.81 -16.81 8.48
C GLY A 109 -21.58 -15.51 8.28
N VAL A 110 -21.52 -14.91 7.07
CA VAL A 110 -22.31 -13.72 6.72
C VAL A 110 -23.80 -13.95 6.91
N ALA A 111 -24.32 -15.12 6.50
CA ALA A 111 -25.71 -15.47 6.72
C ALA A 111 -26.10 -15.48 8.20
N PHE A 112 -25.24 -16.01 9.09
CA PHE A 112 -25.49 -15.99 10.53
C PHE A 112 -25.45 -14.58 11.11
N LEU A 113 -24.51 -13.72 10.65
CA LEU A 113 -24.48 -12.32 11.05
C LEU A 113 -25.79 -11.59 10.67
N ARG A 114 -26.29 -11.84 9.46
CA ARG A 114 -27.51 -11.26 8.91
C ARG A 114 -28.77 -11.75 9.62
N ASP A 115 -28.92 -13.06 9.77
CA ASP A 115 -30.18 -13.67 10.17
C ASP A 115 -30.35 -13.70 11.69
N GLU A 116 -29.26 -13.88 12.43
CA GLU A 116 -29.32 -14.17 13.88
C GLU A 116 -28.69 -13.07 14.74
N MET A 117 -27.68 -12.35 14.23
CA MET A 117 -26.96 -11.35 15.03
C MET A 117 -27.42 -9.92 14.78
N TRP A 118 -27.94 -9.61 13.60
CA TRP A 118 -28.49 -8.29 13.30
C TRP A 118 -29.85 -8.09 13.99
N ASP A 119 -30.00 -7.00 14.74
CA ASP A 119 -31.27 -6.64 15.32
C ASP A 119 -32.19 -6.02 14.26
N ALA A 120 -33.03 -6.84 13.62
CA ALA A 120 -33.94 -6.39 12.56
C ALA A 120 -34.94 -5.28 13.00
N GLU A 121 -35.14 -5.07 14.30
CA GLU A 121 -36.04 -4.03 14.82
C GLU A 121 -35.32 -2.68 14.98
N ASN A 122 -34.09 -2.68 15.51
CA ASN A 122 -33.38 -1.45 15.89
C ASN A 122 -32.08 -1.19 15.10
N GLY A 123 -31.68 -2.11 14.20
CA GLY A 123 -30.39 -2.09 13.51
C GLY A 123 -29.19 -2.34 14.43
N GLY A 124 -28.01 -2.60 13.90
CA GLY A 124 -26.83 -2.92 14.71
C GLY A 124 -26.85 -4.35 15.28
N PHE A 125 -25.69 -4.84 15.70
CA PHE A 125 -25.53 -6.25 16.09
C PHE A 125 -25.71 -6.50 17.60
N TYR A 126 -26.33 -7.63 17.94
CA TYR A 126 -26.31 -8.17 19.29
C TYR A 126 -24.89 -8.55 19.71
N TRP A 127 -24.55 -8.26 20.96
CA TRP A 127 -23.22 -8.54 21.52
C TRP A 127 -22.92 -10.04 21.59
N LEU A 128 -23.88 -10.81 22.10
CA LEU A 128 -23.75 -12.22 22.40
C LEU A 128 -25.10 -12.91 22.19
N VAL A 129 -25.08 -14.07 21.53
CA VAL A 129 -26.25 -14.92 21.32
C VAL A 129 -25.98 -16.35 21.79
N GLN A 130 -27.03 -17.09 22.09
CA GLN A 130 -26.97 -18.55 22.24
C GLN A 130 -26.57 -19.20 20.90
N ARG A 131 -26.22 -20.49 20.92
CA ARG A 131 -25.85 -21.22 19.69
C ARG A 131 -26.91 -21.09 18.59
N ASP A 132 -28.19 -20.99 18.96
CA ASP A 132 -29.35 -20.89 18.07
C ASP A 132 -29.72 -19.47 17.63
N GLY A 133 -28.95 -18.44 18.02
CA GLY A 133 -29.22 -17.05 17.67
C GLY A 133 -29.98 -16.24 18.73
N THR A 134 -30.48 -16.86 19.80
CA THR A 134 -31.23 -16.13 20.84
C THR A 134 -30.32 -15.11 21.57
N PRO A 135 -30.63 -13.80 21.60
CA PRO A 135 -29.80 -12.79 22.26
C PRO A 135 -29.66 -13.00 23.77
N ILE A 136 -28.46 -12.80 24.29
CA ILE A 136 -28.13 -12.92 25.71
C ILE A 136 -27.98 -11.51 26.30
N PRO A 137 -28.79 -11.14 27.31
CA PRO A 137 -28.67 -9.84 27.98
C PRO A 137 -27.44 -9.78 28.88
N GLU A 138 -27.01 -8.55 29.18
CA GLU A 138 -26.08 -8.24 30.25
C GLU A 138 -26.61 -8.73 31.61
N ALA A 139 -25.73 -8.78 32.62
CA ALA A 139 -26.08 -9.27 33.96
C ALA A 139 -27.24 -8.50 34.64
N ASP A 140 -27.51 -7.27 34.20
CA ASP A 140 -28.63 -6.44 34.67
C ASP A 140 -29.92 -6.60 33.85
N GLY A 141 -29.94 -7.53 32.89
CA GLY A 141 -31.09 -7.88 32.06
C GLY A 141 -31.26 -7.04 30.80
N ARG A 142 -30.37 -6.07 30.53
CA ARG A 142 -30.45 -5.23 29.33
C ARG A 142 -29.73 -5.87 28.14
N LEU A 143 -30.27 -5.69 26.95
CA LEU A 143 -29.53 -5.90 25.70
C LEU A 143 -28.79 -4.61 25.37
N VAL A 144 -27.46 -4.71 25.31
CA VAL A 144 -26.56 -3.59 24.99
C VAL A 144 -25.90 -3.87 23.65
N LYS A 145 -25.71 -2.83 22.85
CA LYS A 145 -24.93 -2.87 21.61
C LYS A 145 -23.57 -2.24 21.87
N GLN A 146 -22.53 -2.78 21.25
CA GLN A 146 -21.17 -2.29 21.40
C GLN A 146 -20.57 -1.86 20.07
N ALA A 147 -19.97 -0.68 20.03
CA ALA A 147 -19.24 -0.19 18.86
C ALA A 147 -18.12 -1.17 18.47
N TYR A 148 -17.42 -1.74 19.46
CA TYR A 148 -16.42 -2.80 19.27
C TYR A 148 -16.96 -3.97 18.44
N GLY A 149 -18.13 -4.50 18.82
CA GLY A 149 -18.74 -5.63 18.13
C GLY A 149 -19.21 -5.30 16.71
N ASN A 150 -19.81 -4.12 16.53
CA ASN A 150 -20.24 -3.63 15.22
C ASN A 150 -19.05 -3.39 14.28
N ALA A 151 -17.93 -2.88 14.80
CA ALA A 151 -16.69 -2.70 14.04
C ALA A 151 -16.19 -4.04 13.47
N PHE A 152 -16.11 -5.09 14.29
CA PHE A 152 -15.70 -6.41 13.78
C PHE A 152 -16.67 -6.97 12.73
N ALA A 153 -17.99 -6.73 12.86
CA ALA A 153 -18.95 -7.14 11.85
C ALA A 153 -18.72 -6.42 10.51
N ILE A 154 -18.52 -5.11 10.53
CA ILE A 154 -18.16 -4.32 9.34
C ILE A 154 -16.89 -4.89 8.70
N TYR A 155 -15.86 -5.16 9.52
CA TYR A 155 -14.59 -5.72 9.08
C TYR A 155 -14.73 -7.07 8.36
N GLY A 156 -15.45 -8.03 8.98
CA GLY A 156 -15.70 -9.34 8.38
C GLY A 156 -16.54 -9.27 7.11
N LEU A 157 -17.57 -8.43 7.08
CA LEU A 157 -18.45 -8.26 5.92
C LEU A 157 -17.72 -7.63 4.72
N ALA A 158 -16.86 -6.64 4.97
CA ALA A 158 -16.02 -6.02 3.94
C ALA A 158 -15.07 -7.05 3.30
N ALA A 159 -14.36 -7.83 4.12
CA ALA A 159 -13.47 -8.89 3.64
C ALA A 159 -14.24 -9.99 2.87
N ALA A 160 -15.42 -10.38 3.34
CA ALA A 160 -16.25 -11.36 2.63
C ALA A 160 -16.70 -10.86 1.25
N HIS A 161 -17.02 -9.57 1.11
CA HIS A 161 -17.26 -8.98 -0.20
C HIS A 161 -16.01 -9.05 -1.09
N ALA A 162 -14.85 -8.63 -0.58
CA ALA A 162 -13.60 -8.65 -1.33
C ALA A 162 -13.25 -10.05 -1.86
N ALA A 163 -13.42 -11.08 -1.03
CA ALA A 163 -13.06 -12.46 -1.36
C ALA A 163 -14.01 -13.14 -2.36
N THR A 164 -15.28 -12.72 -2.41
CA THR A 164 -16.34 -13.45 -3.12
C THR A 164 -16.99 -12.66 -4.26
N GLY A 165 -16.88 -11.33 -4.26
CA GLY A 165 -17.61 -10.45 -5.17
C GLY A 165 -19.12 -10.41 -4.95
N HIS A 166 -19.68 -11.12 -3.96
CA HIS A 166 -21.11 -11.07 -3.68
C HIS A 166 -21.51 -9.69 -3.15
N PRO A 167 -22.59 -9.08 -3.66
CA PRO A 167 -22.97 -7.71 -3.29
C PRO A 167 -23.59 -7.59 -1.89
N GLU A 168 -24.14 -8.69 -1.35
CA GLU A 168 -24.83 -8.70 -0.06
C GLU A 168 -23.94 -8.33 1.14
N PRO A 169 -22.76 -8.95 1.35
CA PRO A 169 -21.87 -8.55 2.44
C PRO A 169 -21.55 -7.05 2.43
N LEU A 170 -21.30 -6.46 1.25
CA LEU A 170 -21.02 -5.04 1.14
C LEU A 170 -22.22 -4.17 1.53
N ALA A 171 -23.41 -4.50 1.05
CA ALA A 171 -24.63 -3.76 1.39
C ALA A 171 -24.86 -3.76 2.91
N MET A 172 -24.62 -4.90 3.56
CA MET A 172 -24.75 -5.03 5.01
C MET A 172 -23.64 -4.27 5.76
N ALA A 173 -22.40 -4.30 5.28
CA ALA A 173 -21.30 -3.52 5.88
C ALA A 173 -21.57 -2.01 5.83
N GLN A 174 -22.12 -1.53 4.71
CA GLN A 174 -22.54 -0.14 4.53
C GLN A 174 -23.68 0.24 5.50
N GLU A 175 -24.67 -0.65 5.67
CA GLU A 175 -25.76 -0.43 6.62
C GLU A 175 -25.25 -0.39 8.07
N ALA A 176 -24.39 -1.34 8.45
CA ALA A 176 -23.76 -1.38 9.77
C ALA A 176 -22.89 -0.13 10.04
N PHE A 177 -22.11 0.32 9.06
CA PHE A 177 -21.35 1.57 9.16
C PHE A 177 -22.26 2.77 9.39
N ARG A 178 -23.30 2.95 8.56
CA ARG A 178 -24.23 4.08 8.70
C ARG A 178 -24.96 4.05 10.04
N TRP A 179 -25.35 2.86 10.51
CA TRP A 179 -25.96 2.70 11.82
C TRP A 179 -24.98 3.09 12.94
N LEU A 180 -23.76 2.57 12.90
CA LEU A 180 -22.74 2.89 13.91
C LEU A 180 -22.40 4.38 13.91
N ASP A 181 -22.25 5.00 12.73
CA ASP A 181 -21.95 6.43 12.61
C ASP A 181 -23.08 7.30 13.14
N ALA A 182 -24.33 6.96 12.81
CA ALA A 182 -25.48 7.75 13.27
C ALA A 182 -25.71 7.67 14.79
N HIS A 183 -25.38 6.54 15.42
CA HIS A 183 -25.74 6.28 16.81
C HIS A 183 -24.57 6.44 17.78
N ALA A 184 -23.35 6.03 17.41
CA ALA A 184 -22.21 5.99 18.33
C ALA A 184 -21.21 7.13 18.14
N HIS A 185 -21.17 7.79 16.97
CA HIS A 185 -20.24 8.89 16.71
C HIS A 185 -20.52 10.07 17.65
N ASP A 186 -19.46 10.62 18.23
CA ASP A 186 -19.53 11.77 19.11
C ASP A 186 -19.21 13.05 18.34
N ALA A 187 -20.24 13.75 17.87
CA ALA A 187 -20.09 15.01 17.16
C ALA A 187 -19.45 16.14 17.99
N GLU A 188 -19.37 16.03 19.33
CA GLU A 188 -18.80 17.06 20.20
C GLU A 188 -17.28 16.90 20.38
N HIS A 189 -16.82 15.68 20.64
CA HIS A 189 -15.41 15.40 20.96
C HIS A 189 -14.72 14.42 19.98
N GLY A 190 -15.42 13.99 18.93
CA GLY A 190 -14.92 13.00 17.98
C GLY A 190 -14.86 11.58 18.55
N GLY A 191 -14.66 10.63 17.64
CA GLY A 191 -14.64 9.19 17.88
C GLY A 191 -15.99 8.64 18.32
N TYR A 192 -15.98 7.48 18.97
CA TYR A 192 -17.20 6.69 19.16
C TYR A 192 -17.40 6.28 20.62
N PHE A 193 -18.64 6.39 21.09
CA PHE A 193 -19.07 5.78 22.36
C PHE A 193 -19.14 4.26 22.18
N ASN A 194 -18.50 3.50 23.07
CA ASN A 194 -18.48 2.05 22.91
C ASN A 194 -19.86 1.44 23.22
N TYR A 195 -20.56 1.88 24.26
CA TYR A 195 -21.78 1.23 24.72
C TYR A 195 -23.04 1.99 24.32
N LEU A 196 -24.04 1.27 23.78
CA LEU A 196 -25.33 1.80 23.38
C LEU A 196 -26.48 0.96 23.94
N THR A 197 -27.64 1.59 24.16
CA THR A 197 -28.88 0.83 24.38
C THR A 197 -29.22 -0.01 23.16
N ARG A 198 -30.18 -0.93 23.28
CA ARG A 198 -30.68 -1.70 22.13
C ARG A 198 -31.19 -0.77 21.02
N GLU A 199 -31.80 0.35 21.37
CA GLU A 199 -32.35 1.33 20.44
C GLU A 199 -31.27 2.22 19.80
N GLY A 200 -30.00 2.10 20.22
CA GLY A 200 -28.88 2.87 19.68
C GLY A 200 -28.59 4.18 20.42
N GLU A 201 -29.08 4.37 21.65
CA GLU A 201 -28.74 5.57 22.44
C GLU A 201 -27.39 5.38 23.16
N PRO A 202 -26.41 6.29 23.00
CA PRO A 202 -25.12 6.20 23.69
C PRO A 202 -25.24 6.22 25.21
N LEU A 203 -24.59 5.26 25.88
CA LEU A 203 -24.36 5.29 27.31
C LEU A 203 -23.17 6.22 27.60
N ARG A 204 -23.43 7.54 27.61
CA ARG A 204 -22.41 8.59 27.74
C ARG A 204 -21.59 8.56 29.03
N GLN A 205 -22.05 7.85 30.06
CA GLN A 205 -21.33 7.64 31.32
C GLN A 205 -20.60 6.28 31.37
N GLY A 206 -20.68 5.49 30.30
CA GLY A 206 -20.17 4.14 30.24
C GLY A 206 -21.15 3.09 30.75
N LEU A 207 -20.68 1.84 30.82
CA LEU A 207 -21.46 0.68 31.28
C LEU A 207 -20.92 0.16 32.60
N GLY A 208 -21.71 0.28 33.67
CA GLY A 208 -21.29 -0.10 35.02
C GLY A 208 -20.14 0.78 35.50
N ARG A 209 -18.94 0.20 35.64
CA ARG A 209 -17.71 0.93 36.01
C ARG A 209 -16.81 1.23 34.81
N THR A 210 -17.13 0.69 33.64
CA THR A 210 -16.30 0.86 32.45
C THR A 210 -16.60 2.21 31.80
N PRO A 211 -15.59 3.06 31.55
CA PRO A 211 -15.76 4.36 30.91
C PRO A 211 -16.40 4.30 29.51
N PRO A 212 -16.95 5.42 29.00
CA PRO A 212 -17.70 5.45 27.75
C PRO A 212 -16.84 5.31 26.48
N LYS A 213 -15.54 5.64 26.55
CA LYS A 213 -14.59 5.57 25.43
C LYS A 213 -13.33 4.82 25.86
N ASP A 214 -12.75 4.06 24.94
CA ASP A 214 -11.58 3.24 25.19
C ASP A 214 -10.72 3.06 23.93
N GLN A 215 -9.43 2.75 24.11
CA GLN A 215 -8.50 2.55 23.00
C GLN A 215 -8.87 1.33 22.14
N ASN A 216 -9.36 0.25 22.76
CA ASN A 216 -9.53 -1.03 22.09
C ASN A 216 -10.64 -0.95 21.03
N SER A 217 -11.78 -0.36 21.42
CA SER A 217 -12.85 0.03 20.50
C SER A 217 -12.37 0.97 19.42
N SER A 218 -11.54 1.95 19.79
CA SER A 218 -11.06 2.96 18.84
C SER A 218 -10.17 2.33 17.74
N ILE A 219 -9.19 1.50 18.10
CA ILE A 219 -8.26 0.91 17.13
C ILE A 219 -8.96 -0.10 16.21
N HIS A 220 -9.97 -0.84 16.71
CA HIS A 220 -10.70 -1.78 15.87
C HIS A 220 -11.80 -1.10 15.03
N ILE A 221 -12.29 0.07 15.41
CA ILE A 221 -13.07 0.92 14.51
C ILE A 221 -12.18 1.45 13.37
N LEU A 222 -10.96 1.90 13.68
CA LEU A 222 -9.99 2.33 12.65
C LEU A 222 -9.71 1.20 11.67
N GLU A 223 -9.43 0.00 12.18
CA GLU A 223 -9.23 -1.21 11.38
C GLU A 223 -10.44 -1.53 10.49
N ALA A 224 -11.64 -1.60 11.08
CA ALA A 224 -12.87 -1.95 10.37
C ALA A 224 -13.19 -0.97 9.24
N PHE A 225 -13.03 0.32 9.51
CA PHE A 225 -13.31 1.37 8.53
C PHE A 225 -12.28 1.35 7.40
N THR A 226 -11.01 1.08 7.73
CA THR A 226 -9.94 0.92 6.74
C THR A 226 -10.24 -0.23 5.77
N GLU A 227 -10.63 -1.41 6.29
CA GLU A 227 -11.03 -2.55 5.45
C GLU A 227 -12.24 -2.25 4.58
N LEU A 228 -13.27 -1.60 5.13
CA LEU A 228 -14.45 -1.21 4.36
C LEU A 228 -14.10 -0.21 3.25
N TYR A 229 -13.17 0.71 3.50
CA TYR A 229 -12.77 1.73 2.53
C TYR A 229 -12.11 1.14 1.28
N HIS A 230 -11.38 0.02 1.43
CA HIS A 230 -10.79 -0.69 0.29
C HIS A 230 -11.82 -1.21 -0.73
N VAL A 231 -13.05 -1.47 -0.29
CA VAL A 231 -14.14 -1.95 -1.17
C VAL A 231 -15.24 -0.91 -1.39
N TRP A 232 -15.24 0.19 -0.62
CA TRP A 232 -16.21 1.27 -0.71
C TRP A 232 -15.57 2.61 -0.31
N PRO A 233 -14.91 3.31 -1.25
CA PRO A 233 -14.21 4.57 -0.99
C PRO A 233 -15.19 5.75 -0.86
N ASP A 234 -15.93 5.78 0.24
CA ASP A 234 -16.93 6.79 0.57
C ASP A 234 -16.31 8.00 1.30
N ALA A 235 -16.82 9.20 0.99
CA ALA A 235 -16.27 10.44 1.54
C ALA A 235 -16.46 10.58 3.06
N THR A 236 -17.60 10.14 3.60
CA THR A 236 -17.85 10.16 5.05
C THR A 236 -16.99 9.10 5.73
N LEU A 237 -16.87 7.91 5.15
CA LEU A 237 -15.98 6.86 5.67
C LEU A 237 -14.52 7.35 5.72
N ARG A 238 -14.02 7.97 4.65
CA ARG A 238 -12.68 8.58 4.61
C ARG A 238 -12.48 9.60 5.74
N GLN A 239 -13.47 10.45 5.97
CA GLN A 239 -13.43 11.45 7.05
C GLN A 239 -13.35 10.78 8.44
N ARG A 240 -14.09 9.68 8.66
CA ARG A 240 -14.03 8.95 9.94
C ARG A 240 -12.71 8.23 10.15
N ILE A 241 -12.10 7.70 9.10
CA ILE A 241 -10.76 7.11 9.19
C ILE A 241 -9.73 8.17 9.60
N ASP A 242 -9.75 9.34 8.96
CA ASP A 242 -8.85 10.45 9.29
C ASP A 242 -9.05 10.95 10.74
N GLU A 243 -10.31 11.09 11.18
CA GLU A 243 -10.63 11.47 12.56
C GLU A 243 -10.13 10.43 13.57
N MET A 244 -10.42 9.15 13.35
CA MET A 244 -9.98 8.07 14.25
C MET A 244 -8.45 7.95 14.27
N LEU A 245 -7.80 8.01 13.12
CA LEU A 245 -6.34 8.00 13.01
C LEU A 245 -5.73 9.15 13.82
N THR A 246 -6.25 10.36 13.64
CA THR A 246 -5.77 11.55 14.37
C THR A 246 -5.98 11.41 15.87
N LEU A 247 -7.17 10.96 16.32
CA LEU A 247 -7.45 10.74 17.73
C LEU A 247 -6.51 9.69 18.33
N ILE A 248 -6.32 8.55 17.65
CA ILE A 248 -5.45 7.47 18.14
C ILE A 248 -4.00 7.94 18.21
N ARG A 249 -3.49 8.56 17.15
CA ARG A 249 -2.10 9.01 17.04
C ARG A 249 -1.77 10.16 17.99
N ASP A 250 -2.65 11.15 18.07
CA ASP A 250 -2.32 12.46 18.68
C ASP A 250 -2.97 12.69 20.05
N THR A 251 -3.98 11.89 20.42
CA THR A 251 -4.71 12.03 21.70
C THR A 251 -4.59 10.79 22.58
N ILE A 252 -4.86 9.60 22.04
CA ILE A 252 -4.86 8.36 22.83
C ILE A 252 -3.44 7.87 23.08
N THR A 253 -2.55 8.01 22.09
CA THR A 253 -1.12 7.73 22.23
C THR A 253 -0.45 8.88 22.97
N VAL A 254 0.14 8.58 24.13
CA VAL A 254 0.80 9.56 25.01
C VAL A 254 2.26 9.20 25.23
N GLU A 255 3.08 10.20 25.57
CA GLU A 255 4.47 9.96 26.00
C GLU A 255 4.48 9.03 27.23
N PRO A 256 5.39 8.04 27.31
CA PRO A 256 6.58 7.83 26.46
C PRO A 256 6.36 6.94 25.20
N GLY A 257 5.12 6.77 24.76
CA GLY A 257 4.74 5.90 23.62
C GLY A 257 3.78 4.79 24.02
N THR A 258 2.78 5.09 24.84
CA THR A 258 1.77 4.12 25.31
C THR A 258 0.36 4.62 25.04
N LEU A 259 -0.60 3.71 24.92
CA LEU A 259 -2.02 4.08 24.83
C LEU A 259 -2.64 4.41 26.19
N THR A 260 -3.47 5.46 26.22
CA THR A 260 -4.47 5.65 27.27
C THR A 260 -5.58 4.62 27.08
N LEU A 261 -5.77 3.71 28.04
CA LEU A 261 -6.71 2.60 27.85
C LEU A 261 -8.18 3.04 27.85
N PHE A 262 -8.56 3.92 28.76
CA PHE A 262 -9.95 4.37 28.93
C PHE A 262 -10.02 5.88 29.19
N SER A 263 -11.07 6.50 28.66
CA SER A 263 -11.31 7.94 28.80
C SER A 263 -12.78 8.26 29.08
N LEU A 264 -12.99 9.45 29.65
CA LEU A 264 -14.31 10.07 29.69
C LEU A 264 -14.74 10.53 28.28
N ALA A 265 -15.95 11.07 28.16
CA ALA A 265 -16.52 11.46 26.86
C ALA A 265 -15.65 12.50 26.11
N ASP A 266 -15.01 13.40 26.84
CA ASP A 266 -14.13 14.47 26.32
C ASP A 266 -12.67 14.02 26.11
N TRP A 267 -12.43 12.71 26.10
CA TRP A 267 -11.10 12.09 26.03
C TRP A 267 -10.21 12.31 27.27
N THR A 268 -10.72 12.86 28.37
CA THR A 268 -9.98 12.92 29.64
C THR A 268 -9.56 11.51 30.08
N PRO A 269 -8.25 11.22 30.24
CA PRO A 269 -7.76 9.91 30.65
C PRO A 269 -8.29 9.49 32.02
N VAL A 270 -8.72 8.23 32.13
CA VAL A 270 -8.99 7.60 33.44
C VAL A 270 -7.67 7.05 33.98
N SER A 271 -7.24 7.56 35.13
CA SER A 271 -5.97 7.19 35.77
C SER A 271 -6.11 7.09 37.28
N TYR A 272 -5.46 6.08 37.85
CA TYR A 272 -5.38 5.80 39.28
C TYR A 272 -3.93 5.80 39.79
N ARG A 273 -2.97 6.24 38.96
CA ARG A 273 -1.53 6.21 39.27
C ARG A 273 -1.17 6.95 40.55
N ASP A 274 -1.85 8.06 40.83
CA ASP A 274 -1.67 8.92 42.01
C ASP A 274 -2.51 8.50 43.23
N SER A 275 -3.24 7.39 43.13
CA SER A 275 -4.07 6.87 44.21
C SER A 275 -3.28 6.01 45.21
N THR A 276 -3.92 5.67 46.34
CA THR A 276 -3.38 4.68 47.28
C THR A 276 -3.19 3.33 46.60
N GLU A 277 -2.31 2.50 47.15
CA GLU A 277 -2.02 1.16 46.61
C GLU A 277 -3.30 0.32 46.42
N ASP A 278 -4.14 0.21 47.46
CA ASP A 278 -5.40 -0.55 47.39
C ASP A 278 -6.33 -0.08 46.25
N VAL A 279 -6.44 1.24 46.05
CA VAL A 279 -7.27 1.80 44.97
C VAL A 279 -6.66 1.49 43.62
N ARG A 280 -5.35 1.64 43.49
CA ARG A 280 -4.63 1.31 42.26
C ARG A 280 -4.73 -0.17 41.91
N GLU A 281 -4.56 -1.07 42.87
CA GLU A 281 -4.68 -2.51 42.64
C GLU A 281 -6.10 -2.90 42.19
N ALA A 282 -7.12 -2.34 42.83
CA ALA A 282 -8.52 -2.60 42.48
C ALA A 282 -8.95 -2.01 41.13
N ASN A 283 -8.16 -1.10 40.54
CA ASN A 283 -8.49 -0.38 39.32
C ASN A 283 -7.43 -0.51 38.21
N ARG A 284 -6.39 -1.33 38.40
CA ARG A 284 -5.25 -1.47 37.48
C ARG A 284 -5.65 -1.75 36.03
N TYR A 285 -6.77 -2.46 35.84
CA TYR A 285 -7.32 -2.73 34.52
C TYR A 285 -7.54 -1.47 33.67
N TYR A 286 -7.88 -0.33 34.29
CA TYR A 286 -8.27 0.89 33.57
C TYR A 286 -7.09 1.75 33.10
N ASP A 287 -5.88 1.58 33.65
CA ASP A 287 -4.76 2.49 33.37
C ASP A 287 -3.37 1.82 33.36
N HIS A 288 -3.33 0.49 33.25
CA HIS A 288 -2.11 -0.26 32.93
C HIS A 288 -1.64 0.01 31.50
N VAL A 289 -0.38 -0.31 31.22
CA VAL A 289 0.18 -0.33 29.87
C VAL A 289 -0.03 -1.71 29.28
N SER A 290 -0.66 -1.79 28.11
CA SER A 290 -0.91 -3.04 27.38
C SER A 290 -0.01 -3.12 26.15
N PHE A 291 1.13 -3.78 26.29
CA PHE A 291 2.17 -3.82 25.26
C PHE A 291 1.70 -4.44 23.94
N GLY A 292 0.78 -5.41 23.99
CA GLY A 292 0.16 -5.99 22.81
C GLY A 292 -0.61 -4.95 21.98
N HIS A 293 -1.42 -4.11 22.63
CA HIS A 293 -2.16 -3.07 21.93
C HIS A 293 -1.23 -1.97 21.42
N ASP A 294 -0.15 -1.65 22.15
CA ASP A 294 0.83 -0.66 21.70
C ASP A 294 1.49 -1.09 20.38
N VAL A 295 1.92 -2.36 20.26
CA VAL A 295 2.53 -2.87 19.02
C VAL A 295 1.52 -3.12 17.91
N GLU A 296 0.27 -3.46 18.23
CA GLU A 296 -0.80 -3.61 17.25
C GLU A 296 -1.17 -2.27 16.62
N THR A 297 -1.37 -1.25 17.46
CA THR A 297 -1.80 0.09 17.04
C THR A 297 -0.78 0.72 16.08
N ALA A 298 0.52 0.46 16.31
CA ALA A 298 1.59 0.99 15.47
C ALA A 298 1.41 0.67 13.98
N PHE A 299 1.02 -0.57 13.63
CA PHE A 299 0.81 -0.93 12.22
C PHE A 299 -0.60 -0.59 11.73
N LEU A 300 -1.63 -0.68 12.58
CA LEU A 300 -3.00 -0.30 12.21
C LEU A 300 -3.11 1.18 11.80
N MET A 301 -2.43 2.07 12.53
CA MET A 301 -2.38 3.49 12.15
C MET A 301 -1.70 3.70 10.79
N LEU A 302 -0.61 2.98 10.52
CA LEU A 302 0.11 3.08 9.26
C LEU A 302 -0.76 2.61 8.09
N GLU A 303 -1.39 1.45 8.26
CA GLU A 303 -2.32 0.89 7.28
C GLU A 303 -3.49 1.83 6.97
N ALA A 304 -4.05 2.50 7.98
CA ALA A 304 -5.11 3.47 7.80
C ALA A 304 -4.63 4.73 7.06
N ALA A 305 -3.48 5.28 7.46
CA ALA A 305 -2.90 6.46 6.80
C ALA A 305 -2.66 6.22 5.30
N GLU A 306 -2.09 5.06 4.97
CA GLU A 306 -1.88 4.62 3.60
C GLU A 306 -3.20 4.47 2.83
N ALA A 307 -4.20 3.82 3.44
CA ALA A 307 -5.49 3.56 2.78
C ALA A 307 -6.24 4.82 2.35
N ILE A 308 -6.10 5.93 3.09
CA ILE A 308 -6.75 7.22 2.75
C ILE A 308 -5.79 8.23 2.07
N GLY A 309 -4.59 7.78 1.68
CA GLY A 309 -3.62 8.57 0.91
C GLY A 309 -2.97 9.71 1.69
N LEU A 310 -2.77 9.55 3.01
CA LEU A 310 -2.02 10.50 3.83
C LEU A 310 -0.52 10.19 3.80
N ASP A 311 0.31 11.22 4.01
CA ASP A 311 1.73 11.01 4.32
C ASP A 311 1.86 10.17 5.59
N SER A 312 2.41 8.97 5.42
CA SER A 312 2.54 7.97 6.46
C SER A 312 3.74 8.22 7.38
N GLY A 313 4.66 9.12 7.03
CA GLY A 313 5.88 9.42 7.78
C GLY A 313 5.65 9.79 9.26
N PRO A 314 4.81 10.79 9.58
CA PRO A 314 4.49 11.14 10.97
C PRO A 314 3.87 9.98 11.76
N THR A 315 2.99 9.21 11.11
CA THR A 315 2.33 8.05 11.69
C THR A 315 3.31 6.91 11.97
N LEU A 316 4.23 6.63 11.04
CA LEU A 316 5.30 5.65 11.21
C LEU A 316 6.19 6.00 12.41
N LEU A 317 6.55 7.28 12.57
CA LEU A 317 7.35 7.73 13.71
C LEU A 317 6.61 7.60 15.06
N ALA A 318 5.30 7.89 15.09
CA ALA A 318 4.48 7.66 16.28
C ALA A 318 4.41 6.17 16.62
N GLY A 319 4.13 5.31 15.65
CA GLY A 319 4.14 3.85 15.83
C GLY A 319 5.51 3.33 16.29
N LYS A 320 6.61 3.84 15.72
CA LYS A 320 7.97 3.47 16.14
C LYS A 320 8.21 3.79 17.61
N LYS A 321 7.79 4.96 18.10
CA LYS A 321 7.91 5.32 19.54
C LYS A 321 7.24 4.28 20.43
N MET A 322 6.05 3.80 20.04
CA MET A 322 5.28 2.80 20.80
C MET A 322 5.97 1.43 20.83
N VAL A 323 6.46 0.97 19.68
CA VAL A 323 7.20 -0.29 19.58
C VAL A 323 8.51 -0.23 20.37
N ASP A 324 9.21 0.90 20.28
CA ASP A 324 10.44 1.17 21.01
C ASP A 324 10.24 1.12 22.53
N HIS A 325 9.16 1.75 23.00
CA HIS A 325 8.76 1.70 24.40
C HIS A 325 8.46 0.26 24.86
N SER A 326 7.65 -0.45 24.07
CA SER A 326 7.25 -1.83 24.35
C SER A 326 8.45 -2.78 24.40
N LEU A 327 9.41 -2.63 23.49
CA LEU A 327 10.65 -3.41 23.50
C LEU A 327 11.57 -3.09 24.69
N ARG A 328 11.61 -1.84 25.14
CA ARG A 328 12.44 -1.44 26.29
C ARG A 328 11.89 -1.93 27.61
N THR A 329 10.57 -1.93 27.77
CA THR A 329 9.92 -2.06 29.09
C THR A 329 9.06 -3.31 29.23
N GLY A 330 8.54 -3.84 28.13
CA GLY A 330 7.64 -5.00 28.08
C GLY A 330 8.23 -6.26 27.42
N TRP A 331 9.50 -6.25 27.01
CA TRP A 331 10.12 -7.40 26.36
C TRP A 331 10.73 -8.39 27.37
N ASP A 332 10.33 -9.66 27.30
CA ASP A 332 10.93 -10.75 28.05
C ASP A 332 12.29 -11.15 27.45
N ALA A 333 13.38 -10.58 27.94
CA ALA A 333 14.71 -10.87 27.41
C ALA A 333 15.17 -12.33 27.58
N ALA A 334 14.58 -13.10 28.50
CA ALA A 334 15.00 -14.48 28.77
C ALA A 334 14.46 -15.45 27.71
N ASN A 335 13.19 -15.32 27.35
CA ASN A 335 12.50 -16.25 26.45
C ASN A 335 11.88 -15.55 25.23
N ALA A 336 12.19 -14.27 25.00
CA ALA A 336 11.62 -13.40 23.97
C ALA A 336 10.08 -13.28 24.01
N GLY A 337 9.57 -12.19 23.44
CA GLY A 337 8.15 -11.87 23.40
C GLY A 337 7.72 -10.76 24.37
N PHE A 338 6.53 -10.24 24.14
CA PHE A 338 5.92 -9.16 24.91
C PHE A 338 5.12 -9.71 26.07
N VAL A 339 5.36 -9.17 27.27
CA VAL A 339 4.56 -9.47 28.46
C VAL A 339 3.19 -8.78 28.37
N GLU A 340 2.24 -9.22 29.19
CA GLU A 340 0.86 -8.77 29.17
C GLU A 340 0.72 -7.30 29.56
N ALA A 341 1.26 -6.93 30.74
CA ALA A 341 0.95 -5.64 31.34
C ALA A 341 2.11 -5.01 32.14
N GLY A 342 2.24 -3.70 31.94
CA GLY A 342 3.10 -2.80 32.71
C GLY A 342 2.31 -1.76 33.50
N TYR A 343 2.95 -1.07 34.42
CA TYR A 343 2.33 0.02 35.18
C TYR A 343 3.32 1.13 35.54
N TYR A 344 2.88 2.37 35.35
CA TYR A 344 3.59 3.56 35.78
C TYR A 344 3.01 4.08 37.10
N PHE A 345 3.84 4.18 38.13
CA PHE A 345 3.44 4.77 39.40
C PHE A 345 3.66 6.30 39.40
N ALA A 346 3.03 7.00 40.34
CA ALA A 346 3.08 8.46 40.48
C ALA A 346 4.49 9.05 40.63
N ASP A 347 5.41 8.29 41.23
CA ASP A 347 6.82 8.66 41.41
C ASP A 347 7.66 8.52 40.13
N GLY A 348 7.04 8.14 39.02
CA GLY A 348 7.64 8.12 37.69
C GLY A 348 8.51 6.87 37.44
N GLU A 349 9.23 6.91 36.31
CA GLU A 349 10.11 5.83 35.81
C GLU A 349 11.03 5.20 36.88
N PRO A 350 11.32 3.88 36.80
CA PRO A 350 11.01 2.99 35.68
C PRO A 350 9.60 2.36 35.75
N LEU A 351 9.04 2.04 34.57
CA LEU A 351 7.87 1.16 34.47
C LEU A 351 8.08 -0.15 35.25
N SER A 352 7.03 -0.60 35.94
CA SER A 352 7.00 -1.93 36.58
C SER A 352 6.14 -2.91 35.79
N VAL A 353 6.70 -4.08 35.47
CA VAL A 353 5.91 -5.19 34.88
C VAL A 353 5.00 -5.76 35.97
N THR A 354 3.69 -5.70 35.73
CA THR A 354 2.67 -6.16 36.70
C THR A 354 2.05 -7.50 36.33
N ASP A 355 2.10 -7.86 35.05
CA ASP A 355 1.75 -9.20 34.58
C ASP A 355 2.83 -9.68 33.58
N PRO A 356 3.70 -10.62 34.00
CA PRO A 356 4.79 -11.14 33.17
C PRO A 356 4.35 -12.31 32.26
N THR A 357 3.05 -12.63 32.20
CA THR A 357 2.54 -13.64 31.26
C THR A 357 2.60 -13.12 29.83
N LYS A 358 2.54 -14.03 28.85
CA LYS A 358 2.59 -13.70 27.42
C LYS A 358 1.43 -14.39 26.72
N ASN A 359 0.42 -13.62 26.32
CA ASN A 359 -0.75 -14.15 25.61
C ASN A 359 -0.44 -14.37 24.11
N TRP A 360 -1.29 -15.16 23.43
CA TRP A 360 -1.09 -15.52 22.02
C TRP A 360 -1.20 -14.35 21.03
N TRP A 361 -2.13 -13.42 21.27
CA TRP A 361 -2.45 -12.37 20.30
C TRP A 361 -1.38 -11.27 20.30
N ALA A 362 -0.91 -10.84 21.47
CA ALA A 362 0.18 -9.88 21.60
C ALA A 362 1.48 -10.39 20.93
N GLN A 363 1.72 -11.71 20.95
CA GLN A 363 2.86 -12.27 20.23
C GLN A 363 2.65 -12.26 18.71
N ALA A 364 1.43 -12.53 18.24
CA ALA A 364 1.10 -12.48 16.81
C ALA A 364 1.22 -11.05 16.27
N GLU A 365 0.69 -10.05 16.98
CA GLU A 365 0.81 -8.64 16.60
C GLU A 365 2.26 -8.17 16.66
N GLY A 366 2.97 -8.53 17.72
CA GLY A 366 4.41 -8.28 17.83
C GLY A 366 5.20 -8.88 16.68
N LEU A 367 4.87 -10.09 16.22
CA LEU A 367 5.53 -10.72 15.07
C LEU A 367 5.37 -9.89 13.80
N ASN A 368 4.15 -9.44 13.49
CA ASN A 368 3.89 -8.60 12.32
C ASN A 368 4.63 -7.25 12.41
N THR A 369 4.46 -6.55 13.54
CA THR A 369 5.02 -5.21 13.75
C THR A 369 6.54 -5.19 13.76
N LEU A 370 7.20 -6.21 14.31
CA LEU A 370 8.66 -6.27 14.34
C LEU A 370 9.26 -6.48 12.96
N LEU A 371 8.63 -7.26 12.07
CA LEU A 371 9.10 -7.35 10.69
C LEU A 371 8.89 -6.03 9.94
N LEU A 372 7.71 -5.40 10.10
CA LEU A 372 7.41 -4.10 9.53
C LEU A 372 8.43 -3.03 9.96
N MET A 373 8.72 -2.92 11.26
CA MET A 373 9.70 -1.97 11.77
C MET A 373 11.12 -2.29 11.31
N GLY A 374 11.47 -3.58 11.18
CA GLY A 374 12.76 -3.98 10.63
C GLY A 374 12.93 -3.61 9.16
N ASP A 375 11.87 -3.69 8.36
CA ASP A 375 11.92 -3.31 6.94
C ASP A 375 12.03 -1.78 6.77
N HIS A 376 11.37 -0.98 7.62
CA HIS A 376 11.50 0.49 7.61
C HIS A 376 12.79 1.00 8.27
N PHE A 377 13.30 0.30 9.28
CA PHE A 377 14.45 0.71 10.08
C PHE A 377 15.47 -0.44 10.25
N PRO A 378 16.08 -0.93 9.14
CA PRO A 378 16.91 -2.13 9.17
C PRO A 378 18.16 -1.99 10.07
N ASP A 379 18.73 -0.78 10.15
CA ASP A 379 19.95 -0.49 10.90
C ASP A 379 19.68 0.09 12.31
N ASP A 380 18.43 0.08 12.79
CA ASP A 380 18.07 0.69 14.07
C ASP A 380 18.69 -0.06 15.27
N PRO A 381 19.18 0.66 16.30
CA PRO A 381 19.73 0.04 17.51
C PRO A 381 18.76 -0.88 18.27
N MET A 382 17.45 -0.76 18.05
CA MET A 382 16.45 -1.66 18.61
C MET A 382 16.48 -3.07 17.99
N ARG A 383 17.13 -3.22 16.82
CA ARG A 383 17.38 -4.50 16.13
C ARG A 383 16.09 -5.30 15.87
N TYR A 384 15.10 -4.68 15.23
CA TYR A 384 13.77 -5.27 15.07
C TYR A 384 13.77 -6.62 14.34
N HIS A 385 14.58 -6.82 13.29
CA HIS A 385 14.68 -8.12 12.62
C HIS A 385 15.19 -9.23 13.56
N ASP A 386 16.11 -8.92 14.48
CA ASP A 386 16.54 -9.90 15.48
C ASP A 386 15.43 -10.22 16.48
N ARG A 387 14.64 -9.21 16.88
CA ARG A 387 13.47 -9.40 17.76
C ARG A 387 12.38 -10.21 17.07
N PHE A 388 12.17 -9.99 15.78
CA PHE A 388 11.28 -10.77 14.93
C PHE A 388 11.68 -12.25 14.89
N LEU A 389 12.96 -12.55 14.63
CA LEU A 389 13.47 -13.92 14.65
C LEU A 389 13.32 -14.57 16.03
N GLN A 390 13.59 -13.82 17.10
CA GLN A 390 13.46 -14.28 18.47
C GLN A 390 12.01 -14.62 18.84
N ILE A 391 11.05 -13.72 18.58
CA ILE A 391 9.64 -13.96 18.91
C ILE A 391 9.06 -15.10 18.07
N TRP A 392 9.49 -15.27 16.81
CA TRP A 392 9.10 -16.43 16.01
C TRP A 392 9.56 -17.74 16.64
N GLY A 393 10.81 -17.79 17.13
CA GLY A 393 11.32 -18.94 17.88
C GLY A 393 10.49 -19.25 19.13
N THR A 394 10.07 -18.22 19.88
CA THR A 394 9.21 -18.37 21.06
C THR A 394 7.82 -18.88 20.69
N ILE A 395 7.22 -18.35 19.62
CA ILE A 395 5.92 -18.79 19.12
C ILE A 395 5.99 -20.28 18.78
N GLN A 396 6.99 -20.68 17.99
CA GLN A 396 7.20 -22.07 17.59
C GLN A 396 7.45 -23.00 18.78
N ALA A 397 8.20 -22.55 19.79
CA ALA A 397 8.55 -23.39 20.93
C ALA A 397 7.43 -23.50 21.98
N TYR A 398 6.64 -22.43 22.19
CA TYR A 398 5.80 -22.30 23.37
C TYR A 398 4.34 -21.91 23.11
N LEU A 399 3.98 -21.47 21.90
CA LEU A 399 2.58 -21.15 21.55
C LEU A 399 1.96 -22.14 20.59
N VAL A 400 2.72 -22.61 19.59
CA VAL A 400 2.22 -23.60 18.64
C VAL A 400 2.09 -24.96 19.32
N ASP A 401 0.90 -25.56 19.22
CA ASP A 401 0.66 -26.93 19.61
C ASP A 401 1.01 -27.88 18.45
N HIS A 402 2.27 -28.30 18.40
CA HIS A 402 2.78 -29.25 17.41
C HIS A 402 2.20 -30.67 17.53
N GLU A 403 1.47 -30.98 18.61
CA GLU A 403 0.86 -32.30 18.84
C GLU A 403 -0.56 -32.36 18.29
N HIS A 404 -1.37 -31.34 18.58
CA HIS A 404 -2.79 -31.33 18.22
C HIS A 404 -3.18 -30.21 17.23
N GLY A 405 -2.25 -29.35 16.81
CA GLY A 405 -2.52 -28.18 15.96
C GLY A 405 -3.18 -27.02 16.72
N GLY A 406 -3.11 -25.81 16.19
CA GLY A 406 -3.57 -24.59 16.87
C GLY A 406 -2.51 -23.93 17.74
N TRP A 407 -2.86 -22.77 18.29
CA TRP A 407 -2.04 -22.06 19.28
C TRP A 407 -2.70 -22.12 20.66
N TYR A 408 -1.89 -22.27 21.71
CA TYR A 408 -2.33 -22.13 23.10
C TYR A 408 -2.81 -20.69 23.40
N MET A 409 -3.54 -20.49 24.50
CA MET A 409 -3.96 -19.16 24.99
C MET A 409 -2.78 -18.27 25.42
N GLY A 410 -1.60 -18.83 25.62
CA GLY A 410 -0.43 -18.11 26.09
C GLY A 410 0.79 -19.02 26.10
N THR A 411 1.97 -18.43 26.22
CA THR A 411 3.23 -19.17 26.08
C THR A 411 3.43 -20.14 27.25
N LEU A 412 3.76 -21.40 26.94
CA LEU A 412 3.92 -22.45 27.95
C LEU A 412 5.13 -22.29 28.89
N ASP A 413 6.10 -21.44 28.55
CA ASP A 413 7.24 -21.12 29.44
C ASP A 413 6.82 -20.30 30.67
N ARG A 414 5.84 -19.42 30.51
CA ARG A 414 5.24 -18.63 31.61
C ARG A 414 3.98 -19.28 32.17
N GLN A 415 3.26 -20.03 31.34
CA GLN A 415 1.94 -20.57 31.65
C GLN A 415 1.80 -22.05 31.27
N PRO A 416 2.58 -22.97 31.89
CA PRO A 416 2.60 -24.39 31.50
C PRO A 416 1.25 -25.10 31.67
N GLY A 417 0.37 -24.58 32.52
CA GLY A 417 -0.99 -25.10 32.72
C GLY A 417 -1.91 -24.97 31.50
N LEU A 418 -1.59 -24.08 30.55
CA LEU A 418 -2.42 -23.88 29.34
C LEU A 418 -2.30 -25.02 28.32
N ARG A 419 -1.38 -25.97 28.52
CA ARG A 419 -1.20 -27.13 27.62
C ARG A 419 -2.48 -27.93 27.40
N ARG A 420 -3.37 -27.99 28.40
CA ARG A 420 -4.66 -28.69 28.34
C ARG A 420 -5.87 -27.75 28.45
N ALA A 421 -5.64 -26.45 28.36
CA ALA A 421 -6.72 -25.48 28.33
C ALA A 421 -7.44 -25.52 26.97
N ASP A 422 -8.61 -24.88 26.92
CA ASP A 422 -9.37 -24.75 25.69
C ASP A 422 -8.60 -23.92 24.66
N LYS A 423 -8.70 -24.31 23.39
CA LYS A 423 -8.03 -23.67 22.26
C LYS A 423 -8.81 -22.52 21.65
N GLY A 424 -10.11 -22.48 21.89
CA GLY A 424 -11.01 -21.45 21.38
C GLY A 424 -11.99 -21.00 22.44
N GLY A 425 -12.54 -19.81 22.27
CA GLY A 425 -13.66 -19.31 23.05
C GLY A 425 -14.25 -18.07 22.41
N ILE A 426 -15.23 -17.45 23.06
CA ILE A 426 -15.88 -16.22 22.56
C ILE A 426 -14.91 -15.05 22.35
N TRP A 427 -13.69 -15.10 22.89
CA TRP A 427 -12.61 -14.12 22.69
C TRP A 427 -11.45 -14.62 21.80
N LYS A 428 -11.36 -15.93 21.53
CA LYS A 428 -10.26 -16.53 20.76
C LYS A 428 -10.78 -17.34 19.58
N GLY A 429 -10.58 -16.78 18.39
CA GLY A 429 -10.63 -17.46 17.10
C GLY A 429 -9.25 -17.45 16.41
N PRO A 430 -9.18 -17.86 15.13
CA PRO A 430 -7.93 -17.89 14.34
C PRO A 430 -7.44 -16.52 13.85
N TYR A 431 -8.15 -15.43 14.18
CA TYR A 431 -7.95 -14.12 13.60
C TYR A 431 -6.52 -13.56 13.70
N HIS A 432 -6.03 -13.29 14.91
CA HIS A 432 -4.74 -12.62 15.13
C HIS A 432 -3.57 -13.41 14.52
N ASN A 433 -3.53 -14.72 14.76
CA ASN A 433 -2.47 -15.58 14.23
C ASN A 433 -2.57 -15.79 12.72
N ALA A 434 -3.79 -15.92 12.14
CA ALA A 434 -3.93 -15.98 10.68
C ALA A 434 -3.50 -14.65 10.03
N ARG A 435 -3.98 -13.51 10.54
CA ARG A 435 -3.61 -12.17 10.05
C ARG A 435 -2.10 -11.96 10.10
N ALA A 436 -1.48 -12.21 11.26
CA ALA A 436 -0.05 -12.04 11.43
C ALA A 436 0.75 -12.93 10.47
N LEU A 437 0.42 -14.23 10.37
CA LEU A 437 1.15 -15.15 9.49
C LEU A 437 0.99 -14.80 8.01
N MET A 438 -0.22 -14.41 7.57
CA MET A 438 -0.45 -13.93 6.20
C MET A 438 0.34 -12.66 5.91
N ASN A 439 0.26 -11.65 6.80
CA ASN A 439 0.96 -10.38 6.60
C ASN A 439 2.48 -10.56 6.58
N VAL A 440 3.02 -11.36 7.51
CA VAL A 440 4.44 -11.68 7.59
C VAL A 440 4.88 -12.46 6.36
N ALA A 441 4.14 -13.50 5.93
CA ALA A 441 4.49 -14.28 4.75
C ALA A 441 4.52 -13.41 3.47
N ARG A 442 3.50 -12.57 3.26
CA ARG A 442 3.48 -11.62 2.13
C ARG A 442 4.67 -10.68 2.16
N ARG A 443 4.96 -10.09 3.32
CA ARG A 443 6.06 -9.13 3.49
C ARG A 443 7.42 -9.80 3.26
N LEU A 444 7.61 -11.04 3.70
CA LEU A 444 8.83 -11.81 3.46
C LEU A 444 9.01 -12.20 1.99
N GLN A 445 7.91 -12.41 1.25
CA GLN A 445 7.92 -12.76 -0.17
C GLN A 445 8.01 -11.55 -1.09
N SER A 446 7.66 -10.35 -0.62
CA SER A 446 7.73 -9.16 -1.44
C SER A 446 9.18 -8.79 -1.76
N VAL A 447 9.41 -8.36 -2.99
CA VAL A 447 10.69 -7.86 -3.46
C VAL A 447 10.55 -6.35 -3.69
N PRO A 448 11.31 -5.49 -2.98
CA PRO A 448 11.21 -4.04 -3.14
C PRO A 448 11.45 -3.61 -4.60
N ALA A 449 10.81 -2.52 -5.00
CA ALA A 449 10.93 -1.99 -6.36
C ALA A 449 12.36 -1.60 -6.75
N ALA A 450 13.18 -1.20 -5.78
CA ALA A 450 14.59 -0.86 -5.97
C ALA A 450 15.55 -2.07 -5.89
N ASP A 451 15.04 -3.31 -5.78
CA ASP A 451 15.88 -4.51 -5.76
C ASP A 451 16.67 -4.65 -7.09
N PRO A 452 17.95 -5.08 -7.07
CA PRO A 452 18.77 -5.22 -8.28
C PRO A 452 18.21 -6.16 -9.36
N ARG A 453 17.25 -7.03 -9.01
CA ARG A 453 16.51 -7.89 -9.95
C ARG A 453 15.43 -7.14 -10.74
N VAL A 454 15.11 -5.91 -10.36
CA VAL A 454 14.21 -5.00 -11.07
C VAL A 454 15.06 -4.04 -11.89
N GLN A 455 14.88 -4.03 -13.20
CA GLN A 455 15.49 -3.01 -14.06
C GLN A 455 14.53 -1.83 -14.23
N ILE A 456 15.06 -0.60 -14.19
CA ILE A 456 14.26 0.62 -14.25
C ILE A 456 14.77 1.50 -15.40
N MET A 457 13.84 1.98 -16.23
CA MET A 457 14.09 2.94 -17.30
C MET A 457 13.26 4.21 -17.05
N GLY A 458 13.87 5.38 -17.26
CA GLY A 458 13.24 6.68 -17.10
C GLY A 458 13.52 7.35 -15.76
N ARG A 459 12.93 8.54 -15.56
CA ARG A 459 13.14 9.39 -14.38
C ARG A 459 12.47 8.81 -13.15
N HIS A 460 13.24 8.54 -12.11
CA HIS A 460 12.77 7.91 -10.87
C HIS A 460 13.61 8.33 -9.65
N LEU A 461 13.10 8.04 -8.46
CA LEU A 461 13.77 8.23 -7.18
C LEU A 461 13.61 6.96 -6.33
N ALA A 462 14.71 6.28 -6.05
CA ALA A 462 14.71 5.16 -5.11
C ALA A 462 14.82 5.67 -3.66
N HIS A 463 14.02 5.09 -2.76
CA HIS A 463 13.97 5.46 -1.35
C HIS A 463 14.70 4.44 -0.47
N PRO A 464 15.10 4.82 0.78
CA PRO A 464 15.74 3.90 1.72
C PRO A 464 14.90 2.66 2.07
N ASP A 465 13.57 2.76 2.00
CA ASP A 465 12.65 1.65 2.22
C ASP A 465 12.54 0.69 1.02
N GLY A 466 13.28 0.95 -0.06
CA GLY A 466 13.30 0.14 -1.28
C GLY A 466 12.17 0.42 -2.26
N SER A 467 11.28 1.38 -1.97
CA SER A 467 10.27 1.86 -2.92
C SER A 467 10.88 2.79 -3.96
N VAL A 468 10.18 2.99 -5.08
CA VAL A 468 10.62 3.87 -6.18
C VAL A 468 9.50 4.82 -6.58
N SER A 469 9.73 6.13 -6.46
CA SER A 469 8.81 7.18 -6.92
C SER A 469 9.12 7.65 -8.32
N PHE A 470 8.09 7.92 -9.12
CA PHE A 470 8.20 8.36 -10.51
C PHE A 470 6.90 9.05 -10.97
N ALA A 471 6.98 9.87 -12.02
CA ALA A 471 5.78 10.47 -12.61
C ALA A 471 5.87 10.64 -14.13
N ALA A 472 7.09 10.72 -14.70
CA ALA A 472 7.24 10.86 -16.14
C ALA A 472 6.58 9.70 -16.90
N SER A 473 5.97 10.03 -18.04
CA SER A 473 5.37 9.05 -18.93
C SER A 473 6.43 8.05 -19.43
N GLY A 474 6.06 6.78 -19.60
CA GLY A 474 6.97 5.76 -20.13
C GLY A 474 8.07 5.29 -19.18
N VAL A 475 8.07 5.72 -17.91
CA VAL A 475 8.90 5.08 -16.88
C VAL A 475 8.51 3.60 -16.81
N THR A 476 9.52 2.73 -16.94
CA THR A 476 9.31 1.31 -17.18
C THR A 476 10.14 0.45 -16.23
N PHE A 477 9.50 -0.55 -15.64
CA PHE A 477 10.11 -1.58 -14.81
C PHE A 477 10.12 -2.89 -15.60
N VAL A 478 11.27 -3.58 -15.61
CA VAL A 478 11.41 -4.89 -16.24
C VAL A 478 11.83 -5.90 -15.19
N VAL A 479 11.05 -6.98 -15.08
CA VAL A 479 11.23 -8.02 -14.07
C VAL A 479 11.18 -9.40 -14.72
N ARG A 480 12.12 -10.26 -14.32
CA ARG A 480 12.09 -11.70 -14.63
C ARG A 480 11.59 -12.44 -13.41
N PHE A 481 10.70 -13.40 -13.59
CA PHE A 481 10.14 -14.16 -12.48
C PHE A 481 9.86 -15.60 -12.84
N ARG A 482 9.77 -16.46 -11.83
CA ARG A 482 9.28 -17.83 -11.96
C ARG A 482 7.98 -18.00 -11.20
N GLY A 483 6.92 -18.41 -11.89
CA GLY A 483 5.59 -18.57 -11.30
C GLY A 483 4.49 -18.60 -12.36
N THR A 484 3.24 -18.50 -11.91
CA THR A 484 2.05 -18.44 -12.77
C THR A 484 1.31 -17.09 -12.68
N ARG A 485 1.78 -16.21 -11.78
CA ARG A 485 1.21 -14.90 -11.46
C ARG A 485 2.32 -13.94 -11.04
N LEU A 486 2.15 -12.66 -11.31
CA LEU A 486 2.96 -11.59 -10.71
C LEU A 486 2.03 -10.43 -10.33
N ALA A 487 2.24 -9.88 -9.15
CA ALA A 487 1.54 -8.70 -8.67
C ALA A 487 2.54 -7.63 -8.20
N ALA A 488 2.05 -6.40 -8.05
CA ALA A 488 2.82 -5.30 -7.52
C ALA A 488 1.97 -4.43 -6.58
N HIS A 489 2.61 -3.86 -5.56
CA HIS A 489 2.05 -2.78 -4.75
C HIS A 489 2.44 -1.45 -5.39
N ILE A 490 1.46 -0.76 -5.96
CA ILE A 490 1.61 0.55 -6.61
C ILE A 490 0.73 1.54 -5.86
N GLU A 491 1.36 2.53 -5.24
CA GLU A 491 0.68 3.68 -4.66
C GLU A 491 0.49 4.74 -5.74
N ASP A 492 -0.71 5.31 -5.81
CA ASP A 492 -1.09 6.35 -6.76
C ASP A 492 -1.46 7.64 -6.02
N GLU A 493 -1.00 8.78 -6.52
CA GLU A 493 -1.34 10.07 -5.93
C GLU A 493 -2.82 10.36 -6.15
N PHE A 494 -3.54 10.65 -5.06
CA PHE A 494 -4.91 11.15 -5.13
C PHE A 494 -4.92 12.58 -5.70
N ARG A 495 -5.14 12.69 -7.01
CA ARG A 495 -5.08 13.96 -7.76
C ARG A 495 -6.39 14.20 -8.50
N TYR A 496 -6.83 15.46 -8.52
CA TYR A 496 -8.12 15.86 -9.12
C TYR A 496 -9.34 15.08 -8.57
N GLY A 497 -9.27 14.63 -7.31
CA GLY A 497 -10.37 13.92 -6.66
C GLY A 497 -10.40 12.40 -6.93
N THR A 498 -9.33 11.82 -7.48
CA THR A 498 -9.26 10.37 -7.76
C THR A 498 -7.81 9.87 -7.87
N GLU A 499 -7.62 8.55 -7.81
CA GLU A 499 -6.40 7.84 -8.21
C GLU A 499 -6.66 7.30 -9.64
N HIS A 500 -5.99 7.87 -10.65
CA HIS A 500 -6.38 7.67 -12.06
C HIS A 500 -5.18 7.67 -12.99
N ASN A 501 -4.19 6.82 -12.70
CA ASN A 501 -3.07 6.57 -13.59
C ASN A 501 -3.22 5.27 -14.35
N TRP A 502 -2.80 5.29 -15.62
CA TRP A 502 -2.78 4.11 -16.47
C TRP A 502 -1.38 3.53 -16.57
N PHE A 503 -1.33 2.21 -16.65
CA PHE A 503 -0.12 1.43 -16.86
C PHE A 503 -0.31 0.45 -18.01
N THR A 504 0.79 0.01 -18.59
CA THR A 504 0.85 -1.00 -19.64
C THR A 504 1.71 -2.16 -19.16
N VAL A 505 1.19 -3.37 -19.28
CA VAL A 505 1.90 -4.62 -18.99
C VAL A 505 2.15 -5.37 -20.29
N VAL A 506 3.37 -5.89 -20.44
CA VAL A 506 3.73 -6.83 -21.51
C VAL A 506 4.42 -8.03 -20.90
N VAL A 507 3.87 -9.23 -21.12
CA VAL A 507 4.44 -10.50 -20.66
C VAL A 507 5.02 -11.26 -21.84
N ASP A 508 6.27 -11.70 -21.74
CA ASP A 508 7.00 -12.51 -22.73
C ASP A 508 6.96 -11.95 -24.16
N GLY A 509 6.92 -10.62 -24.30
CA GLY A 509 6.82 -9.94 -25.59
C GLY A 509 5.47 -10.09 -26.29
N GLY A 510 4.42 -10.51 -25.58
CA GLY A 510 3.05 -10.60 -26.07
C GLY A 510 2.37 -9.25 -26.28
N GLU A 511 1.04 -9.28 -26.41
CA GLU A 511 0.24 -8.07 -26.61
C GLU A 511 0.25 -7.18 -25.35
N PRO A 512 0.37 -5.85 -25.51
CA PRO A 512 0.30 -4.92 -24.38
C PRO A 512 -1.12 -4.84 -23.81
N VAL A 513 -1.23 -5.02 -22.50
CA VAL A 513 -2.48 -4.88 -21.77
C VAL A 513 -2.42 -3.64 -20.90
N ARG A 514 -3.43 -2.77 -20.99
CA ARG A 514 -3.54 -1.61 -20.11
C ARG A 514 -4.41 -1.91 -18.89
N PHE A 515 -4.01 -1.35 -17.76
CA PHE A 515 -4.86 -1.29 -16.58
C PHE A 515 -4.79 0.11 -15.96
N GLN A 516 -5.86 0.46 -15.24
CA GLN A 516 -5.98 1.70 -14.48
C GLN A 516 -5.85 1.37 -13.00
N THR A 517 -5.11 2.20 -12.25
CA THR A 517 -5.11 2.17 -10.78
C THR A 517 -6.50 2.48 -10.23
N ARG A 518 -6.77 2.04 -9.00
CA ARG A 518 -8.04 2.26 -8.31
C ARG A 518 -7.79 2.75 -6.89
N PRO A 519 -8.64 3.67 -6.37
CA PRO A 519 -8.57 4.13 -4.99
C PRO A 519 -8.41 3.00 -3.98
N GLY A 520 -7.37 3.09 -3.15
CA GLY A 520 -7.13 2.13 -2.06
C GLY A 520 -6.65 0.74 -2.51
N GLN A 521 -6.25 0.57 -3.77
CA GLN A 521 -5.74 -0.71 -4.29
C GLN A 521 -4.30 -0.97 -3.80
N ARG A 522 -4.14 -1.83 -2.78
CA ARG A 522 -2.81 -2.22 -2.27
C ARG A 522 -2.07 -3.23 -3.15
N GLU A 523 -2.78 -4.11 -3.85
CA GLU A 523 -2.16 -5.10 -4.75
C GLU A 523 -2.79 -5.01 -6.14
N THR A 524 -1.94 -4.85 -7.14
CA THR A 524 -2.29 -4.86 -8.55
C THR A 524 -1.76 -6.13 -9.19
N VAL A 525 -2.66 -6.98 -9.68
CA VAL A 525 -2.28 -8.15 -10.47
C VAL A 525 -1.77 -7.68 -11.82
N LEU A 526 -0.49 -7.89 -12.11
CA LEU A 526 0.12 -7.50 -13.37
C LEU A 526 -0.06 -8.61 -14.42
N ALA A 527 0.02 -9.87 -13.99
CA ALA A 527 -0.24 -11.04 -14.83
C ALA A 527 -0.72 -12.20 -13.97
N GLU A 528 -1.62 -13.03 -14.49
CA GLU A 528 -2.13 -14.24 -13.85
C GLU A 528 -2.53 -15.30 -14.89
N GLY A 529 -2.73 -16.54 -14.45
CA GLY A 529 -3.09 -17.65 -15.34
C GLY A 529 -1.98 -18.06 -16.31
N LEU A 530 -0.72 -17.69 -16.03
CA LEU A 530 0.42 -18.06 -16.84
C LEU A 530 0.75 -19.55 -16.66
N ALA A 531 1.43 -20.13 -17.66
CA ALA A 531 2.01 -21.46 -17.51
C ALA A 531 3.05 -21.45 -16.37
N SER A 532 3.24 -22.56 -15.66
CA SER A 532 4.32 -22.63 -14.68
C SER A 532 5.67 -22.58 -15.41
N GLY A 533 6.47 -21.56 -15.14
CA GLY A 533 7.74 -21.35 -15.83
C GLY A 533 8.40 -20.03 -15.49
N GLU A 534 9.42 -19.68 -16.29
CA GLU A 534 10.06 -18.37 -16.25
C GLU A 534 9.38 -17.42 -17.23
N HIS A 535 9.21 -16.17 -16.80
CA HIS A 535 8.56 -15.12 -17.57
C HIS A 535 9.33 -13.81 -17.45
N THR A 536 9.18 -12.94 -18.44
CA THR A 536 9.64 -11.55 -18.40
C THR A 536 8.45 -10.62 -18.51
N LEU A 537 8.32 -9.69 -17.57
CA LEU A 537 7.25 -8.69 -17.54
C LEU A 537 7.82 -7.27 -17.63
N TRP A 538 7.20 -6.46 -18.49
CA TRP A 538 7.44 -5.02 -18.61
C TRP A 538 6.24 -4.28 -18.06
N LEU A 539 6.43 -3.41 -17.08
CA LEU A 539 5.42 -2.52 -16.52
C LEU A 539 5.80 -1.08 -16.86
N SER A 540 5.05 -0.42 -17.73
CA SER A 540 5.30 0.96 -18.16
C SER A 540 4.17 1.88 -17.72
N LYS A 541 4.48 3.03 -17.11
CA LYS A 541 3.47 4.09 -16.91
C LYS A 541 3.00 4.60 -18.27
N ALA A 542 1.69 4.68 -18.46
CA ALA A 542 1.07 5.12 -19.71
C ALA A 542 0.74 6.63 -19.67
N THR A 543 0.20 7.12 -18.55
CA THR A 543 -0.09 8.55 -18.29
C THR A 543 1.17 9.37 -18.02
N GLU A 544 1.04 10.69 -17.90
CA GLU A 544 2.16 11.63 -17.71
C GLU A 544 2.18 12.25 -16.29
N GLY A 545 3.22 13.03 -15.99
CA GLY A 545 3.48 13.51 -14.63
C GLY A 545 2.34 14.33 -14.04
N GLN A 546 1.72 15.17 -14.87
CA GLN A 546 0.57 16.01 -14.48
C GLN A 546 -0.64 15.22 -13.97
N ASN A 547 -0.72 13.91 -14.26
CA ASN A 547 -1.80 13.03 -13.82
C ASN A 547 -1.57 12.44 -12.42
N GLY A 548 -0.45 12.77 -11.77
CA GLY A 548 -0.11 12.29 -10.45
C GLY A 548 1.13 11.41 -10.46
N HIS A 549 1.85 11.48 -9.35
CA HIS A 549 3.03 10.67 -9.10
C HIS A 549 2.63 9.26 -8.67
N ASN A 550 3.47 8.28 -8.96
CA ASN A 550 3.32 6.92 -8.47
C ASN A 550 4.51 6.53 -7.61
N ARG A 551 4.27 5.64 -6.66
CA ARG A 551 5.32 4.97 -5.89
C ARG A 551 5.13 3.46 -6.03
N LEU A 552 6.04 2.81 -6.75
CA LEU A 552 6.08 1.36 -6.81
C LEU A 552 6.81 0.87 -5.56
N VAL A 553 6.11 0.13 -4.72
CA VAL A 553 6.64 -0.32 -3.42
C VAL A 553 7.36 -1.65 -3.57
N SER A 554 6.69 -2.66 -4.14
CA SER A 554 7.24 -4.00 -4.27
C SER A 554 6.53 -4.86 -5.32
N PHE A 555 7.18 -5.95 -5.71
CA PHE A 555 6.60 -7.06 -6.46
C PHE A 555 6.32 -8.25 -5.54
N SER A 556 5.26 -9.00 -5.82
CA SER A 556 4.82 -10.17 -5.06
C SER A 556 4.23 -11.24 -5.98
N GLY A 557 3.93 -12.42 -5.42
CA GLY A 557 3.23 -13.50 -6.13
C GLY A 557 4.11 -14.44 -6.94
N ALA A 558 5.41 -14.17 -7.08
CA ALA A 558 6.38 -15.05 -7.72
C ALA A 558 7.81 -14.84 -7.23
N GLU A 559 8.69 -15.81 -7.50
CA GLU A 559 10.13 -15.69 -7.28
C GLU A 559 10.71 -14.75 -8.36
N LEU A 560 11.25 -13.59 -7.97
CA LEU A 560 12.02 -12.76 -8.90
C LEU A 560 13.39 -13.37 -9.17
N LEU A 561 13.71 -13.51 -10.46
CA LEU A 561 14.96 -14.02 -10.99
C LEU A 561 15.96 -12.88 -11.24
N PRO A 562 17.27 -13.18 -11.39
CA PRO A 562 18.24 -12.19 -11.84
C PRO A 562 17.79 -11.47 -13.12
N ALA A 563 17.84 -10.14 -13.08
CA ALA A 563 17.54 -9.28 -14.20
C ALA A 563 18.45 -9.58 -15.40
N GLU A 564 17.88 -9.55 -16.59
CA GLU A 564 18.67 -9.43 -17.82
C GLU A 564 19.10 -7.97 -18.02
N PRO A 565 20.29 -7.71 -18.57
CA PRO A 565 20.70 -6.35 -18.89
C PRO A 565 19.71 -5.69 -19.85
N LEU A 566 19.30 -4.46 -19.53
CA LEU A 566 18.59 -3.61 -20.49
C LEU A 566 19.45 -3.36 -21.74
N PRO A 567 18.82 -3.00 -22.88
CA PRO A 567 19.56 -2.67 -24.09
C PRO A 567 20.65 -1.62 -23.84
N ALA A 568 21.81 -1.74 -24.49
CA ALA A 568 22.95 -0.86 -24.23
C ALA A 568 22.72 0.58 -24.75
N ARG A 569 21.96 0.71 -25.85
CA ARG A 569 21.66 1.98 -26.50
C ARG A 569 20.62 2.75 -25.70
N ARG A 570 20.73 4.09 -25.64
CA ARG A 570 19.81 4.95 -24.88
C ARG A 570 19.37 6.17 -25.68
N ILE A 571 18.07 6.44 -25.71
CA ILE A 571 17.49 7.62 -26.34
C ILE A 571 16.65 8.40 -25.33
N GLU A 572 16.95 9.68 -25.14
CA GLU A 572 16.04 10.59 -24.45
C GLU A 572 15.18 11.34 -25.47
N PHE A 573 13.86 11.31 -25.27
CA PHE A 573 12.90 12.10 -26.03
C PHE A 573 12.37 13.23 -25.14
N ILE A 574 12.75 14.46 -25.44
CA ILE A 574 12.30 15.67 -24.76
C ILE A 574 11.19 16.30 -25.59
N GLY A 575 10.00 16.53 -25.03
CA GLY A 575 8.89 17.03 -25.84
C GLY A 575 7.64 17.43 -25.05
N ASP A 576 6.52 17.46 -25.76
CA ASP A 576 5.21 17.84 -25.23
C ASP A 576 4.23 16.65 -25.21
N SER A 577 2.92 16.93 -25.22
CA SER A 577 1.82 15.95 -25.24
C SER A 577 2.02 14.86 -26.30
N ILE A 578 2.55 15.21 -27.48
CA ILE A 578 2.77 14.26 -28.57
C ILE A 578 3.86 13.25 -28.21
N THR A 579 4.87 13.68 -27.45
CA THR A 579 5.94 12.79 -26.96
C THR A 579 5.46 11.93 -25.80
N SER A 580 4.56 12.45 -24.95
CA SER A 580 3.88 11.65 -23.91
C SER A 580 2.92 10.60 -24.48
N GLY A 581 2.56 10.67 -25.78
CA GLY A 581 1.55 9.80 -26.38
C GLY A 581 0.11 10.18 -26.00
N PHE A 582 -0.11 11.46 -25.70
CA PHE A 582 -1.44 12.00 -25.45
C PHE A 582 -2.35 11.83 -26.67
N GLY A 583 -3.58 11.36 -26.43
CA GLY A 583 -4.57 11.14 -27.50
C GLY A 583 -4.28 9.96 -28.43
N ALA A 584 -3.27 9.15 -28.12
CA ALA A 584 -2.80 8.07 -28.99
C ALA A 584 -3.71 6.83 -28.98
N ASP A 585 -4.42 6.57 -27.88
CA ASP A 585 -5.17 5.34 -27.67
C ASP A 585 -6.60 5.59 -27.17
N SER A 586 -7.57 5.50 -28.08
CA SER A 586 -8.99 5.69 -27.79
C SER A 586 -9.75 4.36 -27.59
N GLU A 587 -9.06 3.22 -27.50
CA GLU A 587 -9.72 1.91 -27.37
C GLU A 587 -10.33 1.68 -25.99
N PRO A 588 -9.62 1.91 -24.85
CA PRO A 588 -10.22 1.70 -23.53
C PRO A 588 -11.38 2.64 -23.27
N ILE A 589 -11.24 3.89 -23.71
CA ILE A 589 -12.24 4.96 -23.57
C ILE A 589 -12.22 5.82 -24.84
N ALA A 590 -13.38 5.94 -25.49
CA ALA A 590 -13.51 6.74 -26.70
C ALA A 590 -13.20 8.22 -26.43
N CYS A 591 -12.65 8.92 -27.42
CA CYS A 591 -12.33 10.34 -27.31
C CYS A 591 -13.55 11.15 -26.81
N GLY A 592 -13.35 11.97 -25.77
CA GLY A 592 -14.39 12.81 -25.17
C GLY A 592 -15.38 12.09 -24.24
N ALA A 593 -15.28 10.77 -24.06
CA ALA A 593 -16.15 10.01 -23.15
C ALA A 593 -15.61 9.90 -21.70
N GLY A 594 -14.31 10.15 -21.49
CA GLY A 594 -13.66 10.12 -20.19
C GLY A 594 -12.94 11.42 -19.85
N THR A 595 -11.94 11.31 -19.00
CA THR A 595 -11.05 12.43 -18.69
C THR A 595 -10.01 12.59 -19.79
N TRP A 596 -9.53 13.81 -20.02
CA TRP A 596 -8.65 14.15 -21.13
C TRP A 596 -7.43 13.22 -21.26
N TYR A 597 -6.84 12.77 -20.15
CA TYR A 597 -5.64 11.92 -20.11
C TYR A 597 -5.89 10.41 -20.27
N ASP A 598 -7.14 9.95 -20.41
CA ASP A 598 -7.44 8.51 -20.58
C ASP A 598 -6.82 7.93 -21.86
N ALA A 599 -6.71 8.76 -22.90
CA ALA A 599 -6.15 8.36 -24.18
C ALA A 599 -4.61 8.43 -24.23
N THR A 600 -3.95 8.82 -23.14
CA THR A 600 -2.49 8.88 -23.07
C THR A 600 -1.90 7.49 -22.95
N HIS A 601 -1.00 7.12 -23.87
CA HIS A 601 -0.40 5.80 -23.89
C HIS A 601 1.07 5.84 -24.35
N ALA A 602 1.96 6.06 -23.38
CA ALA A 602 3.41 6.17 -23.59
C ALA A 602 4.01 5.01 -24.38
N TRP A 603 3.62 3.76 -24.06
CA TRP A 603 4.18 2.56 -24.68
C TRP A 603 4.03 2.58 -26.20
N ILE A 604 2.94 3.16 -26.72
CA ILE A 604 2.66 3.27 -28.15
C ILE A 604 3.04 4.62 -28.75
N ALA A 605 3.63 5.54 -27.99
CA ALA A 605 4.15 6.78 -28.54
C ALA A 605 5.32 6.50 -29.51
N TYR A 606 5.58 7.44 -30.42
CA TYR A 606 6.57 7.26 -31.48
C TYR A 606 7.98 6.97 -30.92
N GLY A 607 8.34 7.61 -29.79
CA GLY A 607 9.65 7.49 -29.16
C GLY A 607 9.92 6.08 -28.62
N PRO A 608 9.12 5.57 -27.67
CA PRO A 608 9.28 4.22 -27.14
C PRO A 608 9.15 3.14 -28.22
N ARG A 609 8.27 3.33 -29.22
CA ARG A 609 8.18 2.43 -30.38
C ARG A 609 9.49 2.38 -31.16
N LEU A 610 10.06 3.54 -31.49
CA LEU A 610 11.32 3.63 -32.20
C LEU A 610 12.48 3.03 -31.39
N ALA A 611 12.56 3.32 -30.09
CA ALA A 611 13.58 2.79 -29.20
C ALA A 611 13.58 1.25 -29.19
N ARG A 612 12.40 0.61 -29.09
CA ARG A 612 12.28 -0.85 -29.17
C ARG A 612 12.75 -1.43 -30.51
N ARG A 613 12.49 -0.76 -31.63
CA ARG A 613 12.98 -1.19 -32.97
C ARG A 613 14.49 -1.09 -33.13
N LEU A 614 15.10 -0.17 -32.39
CA LEU A 614 16.53 0.10 -32.39
C LEU A 614 17.31 -0.69 -31.34
N ASP A 615 16.63 -1.57 -30.57
CA ASP A 615 17.19 -2.23 -29.39
C ASP A 615 17.84 -1.20 -28.44
N ALA A 616 17.04 -0.20 -28.07
CA ALA A 616 17.44 0.91 -27.22
C ALA A 616 16.44 1.12 -26.07
N GLN A 617 16.97 1.57 -24.94
CA GLN A 617 16.17 2.13 -23.85
C GLN A 617 15.58 3.47 -24.29
N TRP A 618 14.49 3.88 -23.63
CA TRP A 618 13.90 5.20 -23.80
C TRP A 618 13.77 5.93 -22.46
N MET A 619 13.81 7.26 -22.51
CA MET A 619 13.39 8.15 -21.44
C MET A 619 12.55 9.26 -22.04
N LEU A 620 11.32 9.44 -21.55
CA LEU A 620 10.47 10.56 -21.96
C LEU A 620 10.59 11.69 -20.94
N SER A 621 11.08 12.83 -21.40
CA SER A 621 11.10 14.09 -20.67
C SER A 621 10.04 15.00 -21.31
N SER A 622 8.77 14.63 -21.15
CA SER A 622 7.64 15.28 -21.83
C SER A 622 6.50 15.65 -20.90
N VAL A 623 5.86 16.78 -21.21
CA VAL A 623 4.74 17.34 -20.44
C VAL A 623 3.73 17.98 -21.39
N SER A 624 2.46 17.59 -21.29
CA SER A 624 1.38 18.17 -22.09
C SER A 624 1.27 19.69 -21.93
N GLY A 625 1.00 20.36 -23.05
CA GLY A 625 0.91 21.82 -23.10
C GLY A 625 2.25 22.56 -22.95
N MET A 626 3.33 21.86 -22.61
CA MET A 626 4.63 22.48 -22.35
C MET A 626 5.28 22.94 -23.67
N GLY A 627 5.70 24.20 -23.68
CA GLY A 627 6.57 24.73 -24.73
C GLY A 627 7.98 24.97 -24.20
N LEU A 628 8.84 25.49 -25.06
CA LEU A 628 10.22 25.78 -24.71
C LEU A 628 10.41 27.21 -24.20
N HIS A 629 9.80 28.17 -24.88
CA HIS A 629 9.84 29.59 -24.58
C HIS A 629 8.56 30.06 -23.88
N ARG A 630 7.41 29.44 -24.22
CA ARG A 630 6.13 29.67 -23.53
C ARG A 630 5.22 28.46 -23.59
N ASN A 631 4.38 28.30 -22.57
CA ASN A 631 3.38 27.25 -22.47
C ASN A 631 2.19 27.51 -23.44
N TRP A 632 1.33 26.51 -23.67
CA TRP A 632 0.22 26.60 -24.62
C TRP A 632 -0.75 27.73 -24.31
N ASN A 633 -1.03 27.99 -23.03
CA ASN A 633 -1.95 29.06 -22.59
C ASN A 633 -1.30 30.13 -21.69
N THR A 634 -0.15 29.85 -21.08
CA THR A 634 0.59 30.77 -20.20
C THR A 634 2.01 31.06 -20.71
N LEU A 635 2.74 31.96 -20.05
CA LEU A 635 4.18 32.17 -20.33
C LEU A 635 5.07 31.13 -19.64
N ALA A 636 4.64 30.62 -18.50
CA ALA A 636 5.36 29.65 -17.67
C ALA A 636 4.36 28.71 -16.96
N PRO A 637 4.80 27.53 -16.49
CA PRO A 637 6.14 26.98 -16.65
C PRO A 637 6.45 26.57 -18.10
N VAL A 638 7.73 26.51 -18.45
CA VAL A 638 8.26 25.97 -19.72
C VAL A 638 9.14 24.74 -19.45
N MET A 639 9.47 23.97 -20.50
CA MET A 639 10.27 22.74 -20.35
C MET A 639 11.56 22.96 -19.54
N PRO A 640 12.36 24.03 -19.77
CA PRO A 640 13.53 24.33 -18.93
C PRO A 640 13.25 24.44 -17.42
N ASP A 641 12.05 24.87 -17.01
CA ASP A 641 11.69 25.05 -15.60
C ASP A 641 11.46 23.71 -14.88
N VAL A 642 11.00 22.69 -15.61
CA VAL A 642 10.61 21.39 -15.04
C VAL A 642 11.60 20.26 -15.35
N TYR A 643 12.47 20.45 -16.35
CA TYR A 643 13.35 19.42 -16.91
C TYR A 643 14.30 18.75 -15.91
N ASP A 644 14.64 19.42 -14.81
CA ASP A 644 15.59 18.88 -13.83
C ASP A 644 14.94 18.00 -12.77
N GLY A 645 13.61 17.97 -12.70
CA GLY A 645 12.90 17.19 -11.71
C GLY A 645 12.70 15.73 -12.11
N VAL A 646 12.55 14.86 -11.10
CA VAL A 646 12.08 13.48 -11.28
C VAL A 646 10.64 13.47 -11.81
N TYR A 647 9.80 14.35 -11.27
CA TYR A 647 8.36 14.35 -11.58
C TYR A 647 7.98 15.22 -12.78
N MET A 648 8.92 16.03 -13.28
CA MET A 648 8.69 16.95 -14.41
C MET A 648 7.54 17.96 -14.15
N GLU A 649 7.37 18.38 -12.89
CA GLU A 649 6.36 19.37 -12.48
C GLU A 649 7.00 20.66 -11.93
N TYR A 650 6.23 21.76 -12.02
CA TYR A 650 6.58 23.02 -11.38
C TYR A 650 5.98 23.08 -9.96
N ALA A 651 6.53 22.28 -9.06
CA ALA A 651 6.13 22.19 -7.65
C ALA A 651 7.35 22.44 -6.74
N THR A 652 7.12 22.93 -5.52
CA THR A 652 8.20 23.24 -4.56
C THR A 652 8.94 22.01 -4.02
N ASP A 653 8.39 20.82 -4.23
CA ASP A 653 8.82 19.53 -3.69
C ASP A 653 9.22 18.53 -4.79
N ASN A 654 9.62 18.99 -5.98
CA ASN A 654 10.11 18.13 -7.05
C ASN A 654 11.61 17.79 -6.85
N PRO A 655 11.96 16.52 -6.52
CA PRO A 655 13.35 16.15 -6.28
C PRO A 655 14.18 16.20 -7.58
N PRO A 656 15.46 16.56 -7.51
CA PRO A 656 16.32 16.62 -8.69
C PRO A 656 16.57 15.23 -9.26
N TRP A 657 16.52 15.11 -10.59
CA TRP A 657 16.86 13.89 -11.32
C TRP A 657 18.37 13.66 -11.34
N ASP A 658 18.79 12.46 -10.93
CA ASP A 658 20.17 12.02 -11.06
C ASP A 658 20.47 11.58 -12.51
N SER A 659 21.01 12.52 -13.29
CA SER A 659 21.42 12.28 -14.68
C SER A 659 22.52 11.22 -14.85
N THR A 660 23.17 10.75 -13.78
CA THR A 660 24.16 9.67 -13.89
C THR A 660 23.52 8.30 -14.12
N LEU A 661 22.25 8.13 -13.73
CA LEU A 661 21.48 6.90 -13.91
C LEU A 661 21.10 6.65 -15.38
N TYR A 662 21.02 7.71 -16.20
CA TYR A 662 20.67 7.62 -17.60
C TYR A 662 21.47 8.59 -18.46
N ARG A 663 22.44 8.06 -19.21
CA ARG A 663 23.22 8.82 -20.20
C ARG A 663 22.78 8.44 -21.62
N PRO A 664 22.00 9.29 -22.31
CA PRO A 664 21.54 9.01 -23.66
C PRO A 664 22.71 9.03 -24.65
N ASP A 665 22.65 8.12 -25.61
CA ASP A 665 23.51 8.12 -26.80
C ASP A 665 22.93 9.02 -27.91
N LEU A 666 21.64 9.36 -27.80
CA LEU A 666 20.93 10.31 -28.67
C LEU A 666 19.91 11.09 -27.85
N VAL A 667 19.86 12.40 -28.05
CA VAL A 667 18.80 13.27 -27.50
C VAL A 667 17.91 13.74 -28.65
N VAL A 668 16.61 13.47 -28.56
CA VAL A 668 15.61 13.94 -29.51
C VAL A 668 14.76 15.02 -28.85
N VAL A 669 14.69 16.21 -29.43
CA VAL A 669 13.93 17.34 -28.88
C VAL A 669 12.80 17.73 -29.83
N ALA A 670 11.56 17.48 -29.39
CA ALA A 670 10.33 17.74 -30.11
C ALA A 670 9.50 18.83 -29.38
N LEU A 671 10.07 20.04 -29.29
CA LEU A 671 9.45 21.21 -28.66
C LEU A 671 9.20 22.32 -29.69
N GLY A 672 8.13 23.09 -29.48
CA GLY A 672 7.72 24.19 -30.34
C GLY A 672 6.24 24.16 -30.73
N THR A 673 5.52 23.06 -30.50
CA THR A 673 4.08 22.98 -30.80
C THR A 673 3.30 23.99 -29.96
N ASN A 674 3.49 23.95 -28.63
CA ASN A 674 2.75 24.78 -27.69
C ASN A 674 3.19 26.25 -27.69
N ASP A 675 4.43 26.54 -28.05
CA ASP A 675 4.93 27.90 -28.25
C ASP A 675 4.14 28.66 -29.32
N PHE A 676 3.66 27.93 -30.33
CA PHE A 676 2.84 28.48 -31.42
C PHE A 676 1.33 28.46 -31.13
N SER A 677 0.91 27.96 -29.97
CA SER A 677 -0.50 27.90 -29.59
C SER A 677 -1.12 29.30 -29.47
N ALA A 678 -2.35 29.42 -29.99
CA ALA A 678 -3.20 30.60 -29.82
C ALA A 678 -3.87 30.66 -28.44
N GLY A 679 -3.62 29.67 -27.57
CA GLY A 679 -4.24 29.57 -26.25
C GLY A 679 -5.69 29.07 -26.31
N ASP A 680 -6.43 29.35 -25.25
CA ASP A 680 -7.86 29.05 -25.09
C ASP A 680 -8.79 29.97 -25.92
N GLY A 681 -8.24 31.01 -26.56
CA GLY A 681 -9.01 32.03 -27.28
C GLY A 681 -9.64 33.11 -26.39
N GLU A 682 -9.46 33.01 -25.07
CA GLU A 682 -9.91 33.99 -24.07
C GLU A 682 -8.74 34.84 -23.55
N THR A 683 -7.61 34.16 -23.29
CA THR A 683 -6.37 34.77 -22.84
C THR A 683 -5.67 35.45 -24.02
N THR A 684 -5.51 36.78 -23.95
CA THR A 684 -4.81 37.53 -25.00
C THR A 684 -3.34 37.11 -25.08
N ARG A 685 -2.88 36.71 -26.27
CA ARG A 685 -1.51 36.24 -26.51
C ARG A 685 -0.84 37.04 -27.62
N GLU A 686 0.36 37.53 -27.33
CA GLU A 686 1.20 38.17 -28.35
C GLU A 686 1.70 37.14 -29.37
N ALA A 687 2.09 37.62 -30.56
CA ALA A 687 2.78 36.78 -31.52
C ALA A 687 4.08 36.23 -30.93
N LEU A 688 4.46 35.00 -31.28
CA LEU A 688 5.72 34.42 -30.83
C LEU A 688 6.89 35.25 -31.34
N ASP A 689 7.71 35.77 -30.43
CA ASP A 689 9.00 36.37 -30.77
C ASP A 689 9.96 35.25 -31.20
N GLY A 690 10.17 35.12 -32.51
CA GLY A 690 11.04 34.09 -33.07
C GLY A 690 12.49 34.21 -32.62
N ALA A 691 13.01 35.43 -32.42
CA ALA A 691 14.39 35.63 -32.00
C ALA A 691 14.58 35.22 -30.53
N ALA A 692 13.59 35.54 -29.68
CA ALA A 692 13.58 35.08 -28.29
C ALA A 692 13.45 33.55 -28.21
N PHE A 693 12.54 32.95 -28.98
CA PHE A 693 12.37 31.51 -29.08
C PHE A 693 13.68 30.79 -29.48
N VAL A 694 14.33 31.23 -30.56
CA VAL A 694 15.62 30.67 -31.01
C VAL A 694 16.71 30.82 -29.93
N ALA A 695 16.75 31.96 -29.24
CA ALA A 695 17.72 32.20 -28.18
C ALA A 695 17.52 31.29 -26.97
N ASP A 696 16.28 31.10 -26.54
CA ASP A 696 15.94 30.25 -25.40
C ASP A 696 16.13 28.76 -25.74
N TYR A 697 15.80 28.35 -26.98
CA TYR A 697 16.11 27.01 -27.48
C TYR A 697 17.61 26.74 -27.43
N ALA A 698 18.41 27.63 -27.99
CA ALA A 698 19.86 27.49 -28.02
C ALA A 698 20.47 27.47 -26.61
N ARG A 699 19.88 28.18 -25.64
CA ARG A 699 20.28 28.15 -24.23
C ARG A 699 19.94 26.81 -23.58
N PHE A 700 18.74 26.28 -23.83
CA PHE A 700 18.36 24.97 -23.34
C PHE A 700 19.26 23.86 -23.89
N LEU A 701 19.58 23.88 -25.20
CA LEU A 701 20.54 22.92 -25.78
C LEU A 701 21.95 23.06 -25.20
N ALA A 702 22.36 24.27 -24.82
CA ALA A 702 23.64 24.47 -24.12
C ALA A 702 23.66 23.71 -22.78
N ARG A 703 22.58 23.83 -22.00
CA ARG A 703 22.40 23.09 -20.74
C ARG A 703 22.37 21.58 -20.95
N LEU A 704 21.71 21.11 -22.02
CA LEU A 704 21.73 19.68 -22.37
C LEU A 704 23.14 19.21 -22.73
N ARG A 705 23.91 20.00 -23.49
CA ARG A 705 25.30 19.69 -23.84
C ARG A 705 26.22 19.64 -22.62
N GLU A 706 26.00 20.50 -21.63
CA GLU A 706 26.73 20.42 -20.35
C GLU A 706 26.47 19.10 -19.62
N ARG A 707 25.25 18.58 -19.70
CA ARG A 707 24.84 17.31 -19.07
C ARG A 707 25.27 16.08 -19.89
N TYR A 708 25.17 16.16 -21.22
CA TYR A 708 25.46 15.09 -22.17
C TYR A 708 26.46 15.58 -23.22
N PRO A 709 27.76 15.65 -22.89
CA PRO A 709 28.78 16.23 -23.77
C PRO A 709 28.87 15.56 -25.14
N ASP A 710 28.69 14.24 -25.21
CA ASP A 710 28.96 13.44 -26.40
C ASP A 710 27.71 13.08 -27.22
N ALA A 711 26.50 13.28 -26.68
CA ALA A 711 25.27 12.82 -27.32
C ALA A 711 24.88 13.74 -28.51
N PRO A 712 24.75 13.25 -29.76
CA PRO A 712 24.11 14.03 -30.81
C PRO A 712 22.69 14.45 -30.40
N VAL A 713 22.27 15.61 -30.88
CA VAL A 713 20.92 16.14 -30.67
C VAL A 713 20.18 16.18 -32.00
N LEU A 714 18.96 15.64 -32.02
CA LEU A 714 18.04 15.71 -33.15
C LEU A 714 16.81 16.55 -32.80
N LEU A 715 16.62 17.66 -33.50
CA LEU A 715 15.47 18.55 -33.32
C LEU A 715 14.35 18.15 -34.27
N LEU A 716 13.13 17.97 -33.75
CA LEU A 716 11.94 17.63 -34.53
C LEU A 716 11.01 18.83 -34.60
N ASN A 717 10.43 19.07 -35.78
CA ASN A 717 9.28 19.95 -35.90
C ASN A 717 8.01 19.31 -35.31
N SER A 718 6.94 20.09 -35.22
CA SER A 718 5.65 19.58 -34.81
C SER A 718 5.00 18.71 -35.90
N PRO A 719 4.62 17.45 -35.61
CA PRO A 719 3.93 16.56 -36.55
C PRO A 719 2.46 16.95 -36.80
N VAL A 720 1.89 17.87 -36.00
CA VAL A 720 0.49 18.30 -36.14
C VAL A 720 0.33 19.57 -36.99
N PHE A 721 1.45 20.24 -37.33
CA PHE A 721 1.45 21.45 -38.15
C PHE A 721 1.39 21.17 -39.65
N GLU A 722 0.95 22.18 -40.41
CA GLU A 722 0.98 22.21 -41.87
C GLU A 722 1.34 23.62 -42.39
N GLY A 723 1.64 23.71 -43.68
CA GLY A 723 1.83 24.99 -44.37
C GLY A 723 2.87 25.92 -43.75
N ALA A 724 2.51 27.20 -43.63
CA ALA A 724 3.42 28.28 -43.20
C ALA A 724 3.94 28.08 -41.76
N GLN A 725 3.09 27.58 -40.86
CA GLN A 725 3.46 27.35 -39.46
C GLN A 725 4.54 26.25 -39.34
N LYS A 726 4.36 25.14 -40.06
CA LYS A 726 5.35 24.06 -40.15
C LYS A 726 6.69 24.59 -40.69
N ALA A 727 6.65 25.34 -41.78
CA ALA A 727 7.85 25.92 -42.40
C ALA A 727 8.56 26.92 -41.48
N GLN A 728 7.80 27.70 -40.70
CA GLN A 728 8.34 28.68 -39.75
C GLN A 728 9.07 27.99 -38.59
N LEU A 729 8.44 27.00 -37.94
CA LEU A 729 9.09 26.25 -36.86
C LEU A 729 10.35 25.52 -37.38
N ALA A 730 10.27 24.86 -38.54
CA ALA A 730 11.44 24.22 -39.15
C ALA A 730 12.55 25.23 -39.52
N GLY A 731 12.19 26.48 -39.83
CA GLY A 731 13.13 27.59 -39.99
C GLY A 731 13.85 27.93 -38.70
N TYR A 732 13.10 28.13 -37.60
CA TYR A 732 13.68 28.41 -36.28
C TYR A 732 14.58 27.27 -35.80
N LEU A 733 14.19 26.00 -35.95
CA LEU A 733 15.03 24.87 -35.54
C LEU A 733 16.35 24.81 -36.30
N ARG A 734 16.36 25.13 -37.60
CA ARG A 734 17.60 25.25 -38.39
C ARG A 734 18.47 26.42 -37.92
N GLU A 735 17.87 27.53 -37.54
CA GLU A 735 18.60 28.66 -36.97
C GLU A 735 19.21 28.32 -35.59
N VAL A 736 18.47 27.59 -34.75
CA VAL A 736 18.98 27.05 -33.48
C VAL A 736 20.19 26.15 -33.72
N ALA A 737 20.10 25.18 -34.63
CA ALA A 737 21.20 24.29 -34.97
C ALA A 737 22.43 25.07 -35.50
N ALA A 738 22.22 26.03 -36.41
CA ALA A 738 23.29 26.89 -36.92
C ALA A 738 23.95 27.71 -35.80
N ARG A 739 23.18 28.23 -34.85
CA ARG A 739 23.68 28.98 -33.69
C ARG A 739 24.50 28.11 -32.73
N ARG A 740 24.09 26.86 -32.50
CA ARG A 740 24.86 25.89 -31.72
C ARG A 740 26.16 25.53 -32.41
N ALA A 741 26.13 25.26 -33.71
CA ALA A 741 27.32 24.98 -34.52
C ALA A 741 28.32 26.16 -34.48
N ALA A 742 27.85 27.39 -34.63
CA ALA A 742 28.67 28.59 -34.50
C ALA A 742 29.28 28.79 -33.09
N SER A 743 28.67 28.17 -32.08
CA SER A 743 29.14 28.18 -30.68
C SER A 743 30.00 26.96 -30.33
N GLY A 744 30.43 26.15 -31.31
CA GLY A 744 31.30 24.99 -31.11
C GLY A 744 30.59 23.66 -30.85
N ASP A 745 29.27 23.60 -31.06
CA ASP A 745 28.42 22.41 -30.85
C ASP A 745 27.74 22.01 -32.17
N PRO A 746 28.46 21.37 -33.11
CA PRO A 746 27.94 21.06 -34.45
C PRO A 746 27.06 19.81 -34.50
N ALA A 747 27.01 19.01 -33.43
CA ALA A 747 26.26 17.75 -33.37
C ALA A 747 24.77 17.98 -33.07
N VAL A 748 24.15 18.91 -33.79
CA VAL A 748 22.73 19.26 -33.71
C VAL A 748 22.12 19.17 -35.10
N SER A 749 21.28 18.16 -35.33
CA SER A 749 20.58 17.89 -36.58
C SER A 749 19.11 18.29 -36.49
N VAL A 750 18.46 18.50 -37.63
CA VAL A 750 17.03 18.84 -37.71
C VAL A 750 16.33 17.86 -38.63
N PHE A 751 15.22 17.30 -38.17
CA PHE A 751 14.30 16.50 -38.96
C PHE A 751 12.93 17.19 -39.04
N THR A 752 12.28 17.07 -40.18
CA THR A 752 10.96 17.64 -40.44
C THR A 752 10.03 16.54 -40.93
N TYR A 753 8.96 16.26 -40.19
CA TYR A 753 7.90 15.38 -40.65
C TYR A 753 7.21 15.95 -41.87
N ASP A 754 7.05 15.11 -42.91
CA ASP A 754 6.36 15.50 -44.13
C ASP A 754 4.83 15.56 -43.89
N GLY A 755 4.30 14.55 -43.20
CA GLY A 755 2.87 14.40 -42.93
C GLY A 755 2.30 15.32 -41.84
N ARG A 756 0.96 15.39 -41.77
CA ARG A 756 0.22 15.97 -40.64
C ARG A 756 -0.57 14.87 -39.95
N TYR A 757 -0.37 14.72 -38.64
CA TYR A 757 -0.86 13.61 -37.84
C TYR A 757 -1.81 14.09 -36.75
N VAL A 758 -3.13 13.93 -36.94
CA VAL A 758 -4.17 14.50 -36.07
C VAL A 758 -5.40 13.58 -35.91
N ALA A 759 -5.24 12.27 -36.17
CA ALA A 759 -6.33 11.29 -36.20
C ALA A 759 -6.69 10.70 -34.82
N GLY A 760 -5.93 11.03 -33.78
CA GLY A 760 -6.20 10.67 -32.38
C GLY A 760 -7.14 11.66 -31.70
N CYS A 761 -7.20 11.61 -30.37
CA CYS A 761 -8.05 12.50 -29.59
C CYS A 761 -7.50 13.94 -29.58
N ASP A 762 -8.40 14.93 -29.49
CA ASP A 762 -8.06 16.36 -29.35
C ASP A 762 -7.03 16.88 -30.37
N GLY A 763 -7.10 16.38 -31.60
CA GLY A 763 -6.20 16.78 -32.69
C GLY A 763 -4.76 16.28 -32.55
N HIS A 764 -4.52 15.25 -31.74
CA HIS A 764 -3.21 14.60 -31.60
C HIS A 764 -3.04 13.40 -32.53
N PRO A 765 -1.81 12.89 -32.72
CA PRO A 765 -1.58 11.67 -33.50
C PRO A 765 -2.27 10.45 -32.87
N GLY A 766 -2.96 9.66 -33.68
CA GLY A 766 -3.50 8.36 -33.24
C GLY A 766 -2.44 7.26 -33.23
N GLY A 767 -2.74 6.10 -32.63
CA GLY A 767 -1.79 4.98 -32.53
C GLY A 767 -1.18 4.52 -33.86
N ALA A 768 -1.96 4.48 -34.94
CA ALA A 768 -1.46 4.18 -36.29
C ALA A 768 -0.57 5.28 -36.88
N GLU A 769 -0.73 6.52 -36.43
CA GLU A 769 0.10 7.65 -36.87
C GLU A 769 1.43 7.67 -36.12
N HIS A 770 1.44 7.32 -34.84
CA HIS A 770 2.67 7.11 -34.08
C HIS A 770 3.57 6.02 -34.69
N VAL A 771 2.99 5.00 -35.34
CA VAL A 771 3.74 4.02 -36.15
C VAL A 771 4.43 4.71 -37.32
N ARG A 772 3.70 5.49 -38.12
CA ARG A 772 4.26 6.21 -39.28
C ARG A 772 5.33 7.23 -38.87
N MET A 773 5.11 7.93 -37.75
CA MET A 773 6.11 8.84 -37.19
C MET A 773 7.42 8.12 -36.84
N ALA A 774 7.33 6.93 -36.22
CA ALA A 774 8.50 6.11 -35.95
C ALA A 774 9.17 5.59 -37.25
N ASP A 775 8.37 5.19 -38.26
CA ASP A 775 8.87 4.76 -39.57
C ASP A 775 9.67 5.86 -40.29
N GLU A 776 9.21 7.11 -40.23
CA GLU A 776 9.91 8.26 -40.82
C GLU A 776 11.19 8.63 -40.07
N LEU A 777 11.18 8.51 -38.73
CA LEU A 777 12.34 8.87 -37.90
C LEU A 777 13.47 7.84 -37.97
N GLU A 778 13.14 6.55 -38.11
CA GLU A 778 14.12 5.47 -37.96
C GLU A 778 15.34 5.61 -38.88
N PRO A 779 15.21 5.89 -40.20
CA PRO A 779 16.37 6.03 -41.09
C PRO A 779 17.29 7.17 -40.65
N VAL A 780 16.73 8.27 -40.18
CA VAL A 780 17.48 9.47 -39.76
C VAL A 780 18.22 9.20 -38.45
N VAL A 781 17.55 8.53 -37.50
CA VAL A 781 18.21 8.13 -36.25
C VAL A 781 19.38 7.19 -36.55
N ARG A 782 19.19 6.17 -37.39
CA ARG A 782 20.27 5.26 -37.80
C ARG A 782 21.43 5.97 -38.49
N GLU A 783 21.15 6.97 -39.32
CA GLU A 783 22.18 7.78 -39.97
C GLU A 783 23.01 8.57 -38.95
N ILE A 784 22.36 9.19 -37.96
CA ILE A 784 23.02 10.01 -36.93
C ILE A 784 23.86 9.15 -35.99
N THR A 785 23.35 7.98 -35.59
CA THR A 785 23.96 7.16 -34.53
C THR A 785 24.83 6.02 -35.06
N GLY A 786 24.63 5.58 -36.31
CA GLY A 786 25.30 4.43 -36.91
C GLY A 786 24.79 3.07 -36.43
N TRP A 787 23.55 3.00 -35.92
CA TRP A 787 22.97 1.82 -35.27
C TRP A 787 22.37 0.73 -36.16
#